data_AF-A0A7C4VTK9-F1
#
_entry.id   AF-A0A7C4VTK9-F1
#
_cell.length_a   1.000
_cell.length_b   1.000
_cell.length_c   1.000
_cell.angle_alpha   90.00
_cell.angle_beta   90.00
_cell.angle_gamma   90.00
#
_symmetry.space_group_name_H-M   'P 1'
#
loop_
_entity.id
_entity.type
_entity.pdbx_description
1 polymer ?
#
loop_
_entity_poly.entity_id
_entity_poly.type
_entity_poly.pdbx_seq_one_letter_code
_entity_poly.pdbx_strand_id
1 'polypeptide(L)'
;MQSGTRKLSYWLNWLLSLAILVNIFPAKPVLALSSQPHRSFIPFDAPQYHYVTQVNETTRITIGDSDGTVAWSNTSNIIGPQNGGDAQLHNSSDNDWGCMVVSLSSTVTLNNGAVQAYVHQPQSGTQDMGMRLSASSGILGCSDTGWTTVFGYQEVGGPNSGGANWYGGSYTGDVRSIRIEVWSAGGNILHLNRYFYLDSVRVWGFSPLTLEVVDPQSVPVTAMGLNNDGWPTPNPLTAIVTISCPEDGPNCTAPFNLSISSNHNARFYMYAKDLAADQDPMIISCQDFFPESTPYSHGSYLGICTRAAVPGSTTFTVLAGDTKTLRWQMWIQPSQAADLDFAATWGTNTITWTVQITSAQIHPLVFIPGYLGTWPSQHGGGLDPILHTYDNTIEFLQRAGYELGSAGSGASLTPLGWDWRFPLWHTGRYVLSGDIQAIQTTLPSIRKSYVNYGQVDMVAHSAGGLVARSYLEDISLTNTPANVHKMVTLATPHRGLPPAYRGWYGGDVRGAFGVEGAQAAGLLAGLIVCDRDDGSGASGAVHVITSGEMFDYIHSSMPSAEHLLPAPDVQPAYLLDYNTNAPFPFGVPYNAFLDDLNSAGGAWDATRLIGGLTIYSSFSSSEQTNIQYGVLPPPGGGSSLWQYGIAVLPPKGRGPGDSFVPAYSANLKQVAALAGAGNIYERGENSILGEAFNHSTIVSNPRMVRQVLFYLSGLQADEQFWNVDPPTEPGFLGSAISVFSCSPVRILVTDPLGRQAGLNMTTGQVINQIPGAYVSTAGDEPQQIIIPGTTLGLYRVNGIGVATGPYKVGAAYATADRPDFLTQVFSGTTVLNQSYQFTFNIPLSISTYLPIILKEATGQSMITAPGGDDGASDSPFVSPVPTPTPAKKKVR
;
A
#
# COMPACT_ATOMS: atom_id res chain seq x y z
N MET A 1 59.02 -5.18 12.29
CA MET A 1 58.88 -4.62 13.65
C MET A 1 58.07 -3.34 13.54
N GLN A 2 56.99 -3.25 14.35
CA GLN A 2 56.17 -2.07 14.71
C GLN A 2 55.53 -1.26 13.56
N SER A 3 54.24 -0.92 13.53
CA SER A 3 53.11 -0.95 14.49
C SER A 3 51.83 -0.79 13.63
N GLY A 4 50.64 -1.34 13.89
CA GLY A 4 50.08 -1.97 15.08
C GLY A 4 49.19 -0.98 15.84
N THR A 5 47.88 -0.91 15.49
CA THR A 5 46.67 -0.75 16.35
C THR A 5 45.53 0.04 15.66
N ARG A 6 44.52 -0.65 15.10
CA ARG A 6 43.11 -0.20 14.98
C ARG A 6 42.19 -1.38 14.64
N LYS A 7 42.04 -2.33 15.56
CA LYS A 7 40.94 -3.33 15.58
C LYS A 7 40.66 -3.73 17.03
N LEU A 8 40.07 -2.79 17.79
CA LEU A 8 39.61 -3.04 19.17
C LEU A 8 38.62 -1.93 19.56
N SER A 9 37.45 -1.90 18.91
CA SER A 9 36.35 -1.00 19.31
C SER A 9 34.95 -1.57 19.05
N TYR A 10 34.82 -2.86 18.70
CA TYR A 10 33.50 -3.49 18.46
C TYR A 10 33.14 -4.62 19.43
N TRP A 11 34.00 -4.94 20.40
CA TRP A 11 33.77 -6.03 21.36
C TRP A 11 33.55 -5.59 22.81
N LEU A 12 33.62 -4.28 23.12
CA LEU A 12 33.46 -3.77 24.50
C LEU A 12 32.07 -3.18 24.83
N ASN A 13 31.19 -2.98 23.85
CA ASN A 13 29.84 -2.42 24.07
C ASN A 13 28.76 -3.49 24.31
N TRP A 14 29.10 -4.78 24.28
CA TRP A 14 28.14 -5.88 24.46
C TRP A 14 28.19 -6.53 25.86
N LEU A 15 29.16 -6.17 26.70
CA LEU A 15 29.33 -6.73 28.06
C LEU A 15 29.07 -5.72 29.19
N LEU A 16 28.73 -4.46 28.89
CA LEU A 16 28.43 -3.43 29.90
C LEU A 16 26.92 -3.18 30.13
N SER A 17 26.03 -3.89 29.45
CA SER A 17 24.58 -3.74 29.59
C SER A 17 23.89 -4.79 30.48
N LEU A 18 24.65 -5.64 31.18
CA LEU A 18 24.07 -6.74 31.99
C LEU A 18 24.39 -6.68 33.50
N ALA A 19 25.01 -5.62 33.99
CA ALA A 19 25.29 -5.47 35.41
C ALA A 19 25.21 -4.00 35.82
N ILE A 20 24.01 -3.57 36.22
CA ILE A 20 23.68 -2.53 37.22
C ILE A 20 22.20 -2.16 36.98
N LEU A 21 21.31 -2.82 37.70
CA LEU A 21 20.04 -2.28 38.24
C LEU A 21 19.33 -3.39 39.02
N VAL A 22 19.95 -3.76 40.15
CA VAL A 22 19.28 -4.41 41.26
C VAL A 22 19.20 -3.36 42.37
N ASN A 23 17.97 -3.19 42.89
CA ASN A 23 17.54 -2.38 44.02
C ASN A 23 17.52 -0.85 43.83
N ILE A 24 16.32 -0.26 43.96
CA ILE A 24 15.95 0.68 45.05
C ILE A 24 14.51 1.24 44.86
N PHE A 25 13.64 0.96 45.86
CA PHE A 25 12.36 1.61 46.29
C PHE A 25 11.00 1.36 45.55
N PRO A 26 9.84 1.52 46.22
CA PRO A 26 9.28 0.63 47.26
C PRO A 26 7.82 0.19 46.99
N ALA A 27 7.38 -0.84 47.72
CA ALA A 27 6.06 -1.47 47.64
C ALA A 27 4.88 -0.56 48.03
N LYS A 28 3.74 -0.71 47.31
CA LYS A 28 2.33 -0.62 47.79
C LYS A 28 1.31 -0.85 46.66
N PRO A 29 0.05 -1.23 46.97
CA PRO A 29 -0.42 -2.57 47.27
C PRO A 29 -1.10 -3.26 46.07
N VAL A 30 -1.07 -4.58 46.07
CA VAL A 30 -1.73 -5.48 45.11
C VAL A 30 -3.25 -5.35 45.23
N LEU A 31 -3.90 -4.92 44.15
CA LEU A 31 -5.33 -5.10 43.91
C LEU A 31 -5.55 -6.45 43.22
N ALA A 32 -6.60 -7.13 43.68
CA ALA A 32 -6.89 -8.54 43.45
C ALA A 32 -6.89 -8.97 41.98
N LEU A 33 -6.06 -9.97 41.67
CA LEU A 33 -6.19 -10.80 40.47
C LEU A 33 -7.46 -11.65 40.61
N SER A 34 -8.45 -11.32 39.79
CA SER A 34 -9.58 -12.18 39.47
C SER A 34 -9.06 -13.52 38.93
N SER A 35 -9.45 -14.61 39.57
CA SER A 35 -9.15 -15.98 39.19
C SER A 35 -9.53 -16.26 37.74
N GLN A 36 -8.53 -16.44 36.88
CA GLN A 36 -8.68 -17.15 35.61
C GLN A 36 -9.07 -18.60 35.93
N PRO A 37 -10.16 -19.15 35.36
CA PRO A 37 -10.49 -20.54 35.56
C PRO A 37 -9.43 -21.39 34.86
N HIS A 38 -8.87 -22.35 35.61
CA HIS A 38 -8.06 -23.42 35.07
C HIS A 38 -8.76 -24.02 33.83
N ARG A 39 -8.14 -23.89 32.66
CA ARG A 39 -8.50 -24.70 31.49
C ARG A 39 -8.24 -26.15 31.85
N SER A 40 -9.31 -26.86 32.17
CA SER A 40 -9.35 -28.31 32.23
C SER A 40 -8.92 -28.85 30.87
N PHE A 41 -7.84 -29.63 30.85
CA PHE A 41 -7.50 -30.49 29.72
C PHE A 41 -8.66 -31.45 29.47
N ILE A 42 -9.39 -31.25 28.37
CA ILE A 42 -10.35 -32.20 27.83
C ILE A 42 -9.54 -33.11 26.90
N PRO A 43 -9.62 -34.46 27.02
CA PRO A 43 -9.00 -35.36 26.05
C PRO A 43 -9.62 -35.12 24.66
N PHE A 44 -8.77 -35.09 23.62
CA PHE A 44 -9.13 -34.71 22.23
C PHE A 44 -9.92 -35.80 21.46
N ASP A 45 -10.44 -36.82 22.14
CA ASP A 45 -11.10 -38.00 21.54
C ASP A 45 -12.63 -37.86 21.44
N ALA A 46 -13.18 -36.66 21.61
CA ALA A 46 -14.63 -36.47 21.46
C ALA A 46 -14.99 -36.50 19.96
N PRO A 47 -15.92 -37.36 19.52
CA PRO A 47 -16.44 -37.30 18.15
C PRO A 47 -16.88 -35.87 17.81
N GLN A 48 -16.57 -35.38 16.61
CA GLN A 48 -17.13 -34.10 16.16
C GLN A 48 -18.65 -34.28 16.00
N TYR A 49 -19.39 -33.71 16.94
CA TYR A 49 -20.84 -33.69 16.93
C TYR A 49 -21.32 -32.43 16.20
N HIS A 50 -22.02 -32.60 15.08
CA HIS A 50 -22.76 -31.52 14.45
C HIS A 50 -24.21 -31.60 14.91
N TYR A 51 -24.65 -30.57 15.62
CA TYR A 51 -26.03 -30.46 16.09
C TYR A 51 -26.88 -29.74 15.05
N VAL A 52 -28.14 -30.15 14.95
CA VAL A 52 -29.15 -29.49 14.14
C VAL A 52 -29.44 -28.10 14.68
N THR A 53 -29.56 -27.12 13.78
CA THR A 53 -29.76 -25.71 14.15
C THR A 53 -31.16 -25.21 13.80
N GLN A 54 -31.92 -25.93 12.98
CA GLN A 54 -33.22 -25.47 12.48
C GLN A 54 -34.22 -26.60 12.26
N VAL A 55 -35.47 -26.39 12.68
CA VAL A 55 -36.64 -27.16 12.24
C VAL A 55 -37.20 -26.54 10.96
N ASN A 56 -37.29 -27.34 9.89
CA ASN A 56 -37.74 -26.86 8.57
C ASN A 56 -39.22 -27.09 8.34
N GLU A 57 -39.72 -28.24 8.76
CA GLU A 57 -41.11 -28.64 8.54
C GLU A 57 -41.59 -29.53 9.69
N THR A 58 -42.84 -29.33 10.08
CA THR A 58 -43.61 -30.26 10.89
C THR A 58 -44.93 -30.50 10.19
N THR A 59 -45.22 -31.73 9.79
CA THR A 59 -46.46 -32.04 9.09
C THR A 59 -47.10 -33.31 9.62
N ARG A 60 -48.42 -33.41 9.41
CA ARG A 60 -49.18 -34.63 9.61
C ARG A 60 -49.18 -35.41 8.30
N ILE A 61 -48.78 -36.68 8.36
CA ILE A 61 -48.93 -37.60 7.24
C ILE A 61 -50.09 -38.53 7.59
N THR A 62 -51.25 -38.30 6.97
CA THR A 62 -52.46 -39.09 7.20
C THR A 62 -52.46 -40.33 6.31
N ILE A 63 -52.56 -41.52 6.91
CA ILE A 63 -52.83 -42.79 6.20
C ILE A 63 -54.13 -43.37 6.76
N GLY A 64 -55.28 -42.84 6.31
CA GLY A 64 -56.62 -43.32 6.66
C GLY A 64 -57.56 -42.28 7.31
N ASP A 65 -58.86 -42.57 7.32
CA ASP A 65 -59.96 -41.64 7.66
C ASP A 65 -60.19 -41.42 9.18
N SER A 66 -59.16 -41.49 10.03
CA SER A 66 -59.33 -41.29 11.49
C SER A 66 -58.98 -39.88 11.97
N ASP A 67 -59.85 -39.31 12.81
CA ASP A 67 -59.80 -37.96 13.44
C ASP A 67 -58.68 -37.81 14.51
N GLY A 68 -57.47 -38.28 14.24
CA GLY A 68 -56.31 -37.99 15.10
C GLY A 68 -55.82 -36.55 14.94
N THR A 69 -55.28 -35.96 16.00
CA THR A 69 -54.53 -34.71 15.93
C THR A 69 -53.07 -35.01 16.16
N VAL A 70 -52.25 -34.74 15.14
CA VAL A 70 -50.78 -34.77 15.24
C VAL A 70 -50.29 -33.33 15.17
N ALA A 71 -49.78 -32.81 16.28
CA ALA A 71 -49.25 -31.45 16.36
C ALA A 71 -47.93 -31.46 17.13
N TRP A 72 -46.91 -30.84 16.53
CA TRP A 72 -45.67 -30.52 17.21
C TRP A 72 -45.85 -29.19 17.97
N SER A 73 -45.43 -29.14 19.24
CA SER A 73 -45.63 -27.98 20.11
C SER A 73 -44.78 -26.76 19.79
N ASN A 74 -43.78 -26.87 18.91
CA ASN A 74 -42.75 -25.84 18.83
C ASN A 74 -43.19 -24.64 17.99
N THR A 75 -43.23 -23.47 18.63
CA THR A 75 -43.44 -22.15 17.99
C THR A 75 -42.12 -21.40 17.73
N SER A 76 -40.97 -21.97 18.09
CA SER A 76 -39.68 -21.28 18.15
C SER A 76 -38.59 -21.77 17.18
N ASN A 77 -38.82 -22.80 16.35
CA ASN A 77 -37.88 -23.33 15.34
C ASN A 77 -36.49 -23.78 15.85
N ILE A 78 -36.24 -23.80 17.16
CA ILE A 78 -34.94 -24.15 17.76
C ILE A 78 -35.07 -25.48 18.53
N ILE A 79 -34.18 -26.43 18.24
CA ILE A 79 -33.94 -27.64 19.04
C ILE A 79 -32.62 -27.39 19.79
N GLY A 80 -32.67 -27.18 21.11
CA GLY A 80 -31.51 -26.82 21.91
C GLY A 80 -30.67 -28.00 22.41
N PRO A 81 -29.62 -27.74 23.21
CA PRO A 81 -28.84 -28.78 23.88
C PRO A 81 -29.64 -29.34 25.08
N GLN A 82 -30.43 -30.40 24.83
CA GLN A 82 -30.97 -31.33 25.83
C GLN A 82 -31.67 -30.70 27.07
N ASN A 83 -32.61 -29.77 26.88
CA ASN A 83 -33.34 -29.16 28.00
C ASN A 83 -34.70 -29.81 28.31
N GLY A 84 -35.14 -30.81 27.54
CA GLY A 84 -36.41 -31.52 27.77
C GLY A 84 -37.69 -30.76 27.36
N GLY A 85 -37.58 -29.62 26.67
CA GLY A 85 -38.70 -28.69 26.45
C GLY A 85 -39.08 -28.37 25.00
N ASP A 86 -38.27 -28.73 24.02
CA ASP A 86 -38.23 -27.95 22.76
C ASP A 86 -39.12 -28.47 21.62
N ALA A 87 -39.45 -29.77 21.53
CA ALA A 87 -40.46 -30.23 20.56
C ALA A 87 -41.26 -31.45 21.05
N GLN A 88 -42.57 -31.25 21.22
CA GLN A 88 -43.50 -32.28 21.70
C GLN A 88 -44.48 -32.69 20.61
N LEU A 89 -44.52 -33.96 20.22
CA LEU A 89 -45.58 -34.50 19.39
C LEU A 89 -46.72 -35.01 20.26
N HIS A 90 -47.94 -34.58 19.93
CA HIS A 90 -49.17 -35.13 20.48
C HIS A 90 -49.74 -36.09 19.43
N ASN A 91 -49.95 -37.36 19.75
CA ASN A 91 -50.59 -38.33 18.83
C ASN A 91 -51.70 -39.11 19.54
N SER A 92 -52.89 -39.14 18.98
CA SER A 92 -54.09 -39.76 19.56
C SER A 92 -54.64 -40.97 18.77
N SER A 93 -54.03 -41.38 17.64
CA SER A 93 -54.61 -42.39 16.75
C SER A 93 -53.68 -43.55 16.38
N ASP A 94 -54.29 -44.65 15.95
CA ASP A 94 -53.65 -45.93 15.64
C ASP A 94 -52.93 -45.99 14.29
N ASN A 95 -53.11 -44.99 13.42
CA ASN A 95 -52.56 -44.99 12.06
C ASN A 95 -51.98 -43.64 11.62
N ASP A 96 -51.96 -42.62 12.49
CA ASP A 96 -51.38 -41.32 12.15
C ASP A 96 -49.88 -41.28 12.40
N TRP A 97 -49.13 -40.78 11.41
CA TRP A 97 -47.70 -40.55 11.50
C TRP A 97 -47.43 -39.04 11.61
N GLY A 98 -46.64 -38.67 12.60
CA GLY A 98 -46.04 -37.35 12.68
C GLY A 98 -44.71 -37.35 11.97
N CYS A 99 -44.49 -36.35 11.13
CA CYS A 99 -43.20 -36.12 10.51
C CYS A 99 -42.65 -34.75 10.91
N MET A 100 -41.35 -34.73 11.20
CA MET A 100 -40.57 -33.53 11.37
C MET A 100 -39.33 -33.61 10.48
N VAL A 101 -39.03 -32.54 9.76
CA VAL A 101 -37.75 -32.36 9.08
C VAL A 101 -36.95 -31.28 9.78
N VAL A 102 -35.68 -31.59 10.01
CA VAL A 102 -34.70 -30.67 10.55
C VAL A 102 -33.49 -30.58 9.63
N SER A 103 -32.73 -29.48 9.68
CA SER A 103 -31.54 -29.31 8.84
C SER A 103 -30.30 -28.82 9.58
N LEU A 104 -29.15 -29.14 8.97
CA LEU A 104 -27.82 -28.69 9.38
C LEU A 104 -27.47 -27.38 8.64
N SER A 105 -26.61 -26.56 9.24
CA SER A 105 -26.12 -25.31 8.64
C SER A 105 -25.26 -25.55 7.39
N SER A 106 -24.53 -26.67 7.34
CA SER A 106 -23.75 -27.17 6.20
C SER A 106 -24.09 -28.64 5.90
N THR A 107 -23.81 -29.11 4.69
CA THR A 107 -23.87 -30.56 4.39
C THR A 107 -22.69 -31.24 5.08
N VAL A 108 -22.94 -32.32 5.82
CA VAL A 108 -21.91 -33.10 6.50
C VAL A 108 -21.77 -34.45 5.81
N THR A 109 -20.62 -34.73 5.22
CA THR A 109 -20.30 -36.05 4.67
C THR A 109 -19.84 -36.97 5.79
N LEU A 110 -20.67 -37.96 6.12
CA LEU A 110 -20.33 -38.95 7.13
C LEU A 110 -19.64 -40.14 6.46
N ASN A 111 -18.50 -40.55 7.00
CA ASN A 111 -17.90 -41.85 6.71
C ASN A 111 -17.91 -42.70 7.99
N ASN A 112 -18.74 -43.75 8.01
CA ASN A 112 -18.97 -44.57 9.19
C ASN A 112 -19.41 -43.75 10.43
N GLY A 113 -20.18 -42.68 10.19
CA GLY A 113 -20.76 -41.86 11.24
C GLY A 113 -22.08 -42.44 11.74
N ALA A 114 -22.86 -41.63 12.44
CA ALA A 114 -24.23 -41.93 12.83
C ALA A 114 -25.09 -40.67 12.85
N VAL A 115 -26.37 -40.87 12.54
CA VAL A 115 -27.43 -39.87 12.72
C VAL A 115 -28.24 -40.28 13.93
N GLN A 116 -28.37 -39.40 14.92
CA GLN A 116 -29.03 -39.68 16.18
C GLN A 116 -29.98 -38.57 16.60
N ALA A 117 -31.07 -38.94 17.25
CA ALA A 117 -31.98 -38.04 17.92
C ALA A 117 -32.14 -38.46 19.38
N TYR A 118 -32.03 -37.51 20.29
CA TYR A 118 -32.29 -37.70 21.71
C TYR A 118 -33.77 -37.50 21.94
N VAL A 119 -34.45 -38.56 22.35
CA VAL A 119 -35.89 -38.55 22.53
C VAL A 119 -36.26 -39.10 23.88
N HIS A 120 -37.37 -38.60 24.43
CA HIS A 120 -37.98 -39.18 25.61
C HIS A 120 -39.48 -39.41 25.39
N GLN A 121 -40.02 -40.39 26.10
CA GLN A 121 -41.46 -40.61 26.22
C GLN A 121 -41.78 -40.97 27.67
N PRO A 122 -42.55 -40.14 28.41
CA PRO A 122 -42.73 -40.29 29.86
C PRO A 122 -43.76 -41.35 30.27
N GLN A 123 -44.31 -42.14 29.34
CA GLN A 123 -45.47 -43.00 29.60
C GLN A 123 -45.08 -44.43 30.02
N SER A 124 -45.78 -45.00 31.01
CA SER A 124 -45.46 -46.30 31.59
C SER A 124 -46.14 -47.47 30.84
N GLY A 125 -45.34 -48.35 30.22
CA GLY A 125 -45.54 -49.80 30.27
C GLY A 125 -46.26 -50.53 29.12
N THR A 126 -47.06 -49.88 28.28
CA THR A 126 -47.75 -50.55 27.13
C THR A 126 -48.11 -49.62 25.96
N GLN A 127 -47.53 -48.41 25.91
CA GLN A 127 -47.94 -47.34 24.99
C GLN A 127 -46.77 -46.86 24.12
N ASP A 128 -45.99 -47.77 23.55
CA ASP A 128 -44.75 -47.41 22.88
C ASP A 128 -45.01 -46.66 21.56
N MET A 129 -44.24 -45.61 21.30
CA MET A 129 -44.23 -44.98 19.97
C MET A 129 -43.11 -45.55 19.13
N GLY A 130 -43.42 -45.77 17.86
CA GLY A 130 -42.44 -46.05 16.83
C GLY A 130 -41.72 -44.78 16.42
N MET A 131 -40.43 -44.89 16.18
CA MET A 131 -39.64 -43.84 15.57
C MET A 131 -38.80 -44.40 14.41
N ARG A 132 -38.63 -43.60 13.36
CA ARG A 132 -37.71 -43.83 12.25
C ARG A 132 -36.92 -42.56 11.95
N LEU A 133 -35.62 -42.71 11.68
CA LEU A 133 -34.78 -41.64 11.16
C LEU A 133 -34.40 -41.89 9.71
N SER A 134 -34.52 -40.86 8.89
CA SER A 134 -33.97 -40.85 7.54
C SER A 134 -33.10 -39.61 7.33
N ALA A 135 -32.10 -39.70 6.45
CA ALA A 135 -31.23 -38.59 6.09
C ALA A 135 -31.27 -38.34 4.58
N SER A 136 -30.99 -37.10 4.19
CA SER A 136 -30.83 -36.69 2.79
C SER A 136 -29.73 -35.66 2.63
N SER A 137 -29.08 -35.65 1.46
CA SER A 137 -28.06 -34.67 1.06
C SER A 137 -28.65 -33.32 0.62
N GLY A 138 -29.96 -33.25 0.36
CA GLY A 138 -30.69 -32.02 0.04
C GLY A 138 -31.54 -31.51 1.20
N ILE A 139 -32.15 -30.33 1.03
CA ILE A 139 -33.25 -29.86 1.90
C ILE A 139 -34.54 -30.41 1.30
N LEU A 140 -35.10 -31.45 1.93
CA LEU A 140 -36.32 -32.12 1.50
C LEU A 140 -37.45 -31.88 2.51
N GLY A 141 -38.68 -31.87 2.04
CA GLY A 141 -39.88 -31.94 2.88
C GLY A 141 -40.20 -33.37 3.33
N CYS A 142 -41.15 -33.48 4.24
CA CYS A 142 -41.60 -34.74 4.84
C CYS A 142 -42.08 -35.78 3.79
N SER A 143 -42.81 -35.31 2.78
CA SER A 143 -43.42 -36.13 1.72
C SER A 143 -42.54 -36.30 0.48
N ASP A 144 -41.37 -35.65 0.44
CA ASP A 144 -40.48 -35.73 -0.71
C ASP A 144 -39.86 -37.13 -0.85
N THR A 145 -39.43 -37.46 -2.07
CA THR A 145 -38.63 -38.67 -2.34
C THR A 145 -37.15 -38.35 -2.20
N GLY A 146 -36.30 -39.35 -1.92
CA GLY A 146 -34.84 -39.15 -1.75
C GLY A 146 -34.34 -39.24 -0.30
N TRP A 147 -35.17 -39.70 0.62
CA TRP A 147 -34.77 -40.05 1.99
C TRP A 147 -34.11 -41.43 2.05
N THR A 148 -32.97 -41.53 2.73
CA THR A 148 -32.32 -42.81 3.05
C THR A 148 -32.56 -43.13 4.52
N THR A 149 -33.19 -44.26 4.82
CA THR A 149 -33.42 -44.70 6.21
C THR A 149 -32.08 -44.96 6.89
N VAL A 150 -31.82 -44.22 7.98
CA VAL A 150 -30.61 -44.37 8.80
C VAL A 150 -30.86 -45.25 10.00
N PHE A 151 -32.05 -45.11 10.58
CA PHE A 151 -32.50 -45.88 11.73
C PHE A 151 -33.90 -46.36 11.42
N GLY A 152 -34.04 -47.68 11.30
CA GLY A 152 -35.32 -48.33 11.05
C GLY A 152 -36.30 -48.13 12.20
N TYR A 153 -37.49 -48.72 12.08
CA TYR A 153 -38.47 -48.69 13.15
C TYR A 153 -37.87 -49.22 14.46
N GLN A 154 -37.99 -48.42 15.50
CA GLN A 154 -37.75 -48.85 16.87
C GLN A 154 -38.77 -48.21 17.81
N GLU A 155 -39.21 -49.00 18.79
CA GLU A 155 -40.04 -48.51 19.89
C GLU A 155 -39.19 -47.65 20.83
N VAL A 156 -39.70 -46.46 21.11
CA VAL A 156 -39.15 -45.51 22.09
C VAL A 156 -40.08 -45.49 23.31
N GLY A 157 -39.55 -45.35 24.54
CA GLY A 157 -40.36 -45.04 25.72
C GLY A 157 -40.76 -46.16 26.69
N GLY A 158 -40.75 -47.44 26.31
CA GLY A 158 -41.10 -48.54 27.22
C GLY A 158 -40.03 -48.85 28.30
N PRO A 159 -40.38 -49.58 29.39
CA PRO A 159 -39.42 -50.03 30.42
C PRO A 159 -38.24 -50.82 29.85
N ASN A 160 -38.45 -51.47 28.69
CA ASN A 160 -37.45 -52.23 27.96
C ASN A 160 -36.57 -51.38 27.03
N SER A 161 -36.96 -50.13 26.74
CA SER A 161 -36.30 -49.23 25.79
C SER A 161 -35.30 -48.26 26.43
N GLY A 162 -35.19 -48.26 27.78
CA GLY A 162 -34.17 -47.51 28.52
C GLY A 162 -34.53 -46.06 28.87
N GLY A 163 -35.74 -45.59 28.57
CA GLY A 163 -36.16 -44.21 28.86
C GLY A 163 -35.54 -43.18 27.89
N ALA A 164 -35.27 -41.96 28.37
CA ALA A 164 -34.69 -40.90 27.55
C ALA A 164 -33.29 -41.27 27.04
N ASN A 165 -33.12 -41.43 25.73
CA ASN A 165 -31.86 -41.92 25.15
C ASN A 165 -31.62 -41.36 23.73
N TRP A 166 -30.40 -41.54 23.24
CA TRP A 166 -30.05 -41.33 21.84
C TRP A 166 -30.50 -42.53 21.00
N TYR A 167 -31.38 -42.30 20.05
CA TYR A 167 -31.82 -43.28 19.06
C TYR A 167 -31.26 -42.90 17.69
N GLY A 168 -30.70 -43.86 16.99
CA GLY A 168 -30.03 -43.59 15.72
C GLY A 168 -29.24 -44.76 15.19
N GLY A 169 -28.77 -44.63 13.96
CA GLY A 169 -28.04 -45.68 13.24
C GLY A 169 -26.80 -45.14 12.57
N SER A 170 -25.89 -46.05 12.20
CA SER A 170 -24.71 -45.71 11.43
C SER A 170 -25.10 -45.19 10.05
N TYR A 171 -24.40 -44.17 9.55
CA TYR A 171 -24.62 -43.60 8.23
C TYR A 171 -23.30 -43.31 7.53
N THR A 172 -23.27 -43.64 6.24
CA THR A 172 -22.22 -43.22 5.31
C THR A 172 -22.89 -42.51 4.14
N GLY A 173 -22.50 -41.25 3.92
CA GLY A 173 -23.10 -40.38 2.91
C GLY A 173 -23.28 -38.95 3.42
N ASP A 174 -23.77 -38.08 2.54
CA ASP A 174 -24.00 -36.67 2.83
C ASP A 174 -25.31 -36.46 3.60
N VAL A 175 -25.25 -35.68 4.67
CA VAL A 175 -26.42 -35.29 5.47
C VAL A 175 -26.55 -33.77 5.45
N ARG A 176 -27.66 -33.29 4.89
CA ARG A 176 -28.11 -31.88 4.94
C ARG A 176 -29.40 -31.74 5.72
N SER A 177 -30.31 -32.71 5.58
CA SER A 177 -31.57 -32.76 6.33
C SER A 177 -31.81 -34.15 6.93
N ILE A 178 -32.55 -34.17 8.04
CA ILE A 178 -32.92 -35.37 8.78
C ILE A 178 -34.43 -35.37 8.95
N ARG A 179 -35.07 -36.48 8.55
CA ARG A 179 -36.49 -36.73 8.73
C ARG A 179 -36.71 -37.66 9.92
N ILE A 180 -37.59 -37.23 10.80
CA ILE A 180 -37.97 -37.93 12.02
C ILE A 180 -39.44 -38.28 11.88
N GLU A 181 -39.73 -39.57 11.76
CA GLU A 181 -41.09 -40.07 11.63
C GLU A 181 -41.45 -40.80 12.91
N VAL A 182 -42.59 -40.44 13.48
CA VAL A 182 -43.08 -40.97 14.75
C VAL A 182 -44.51 -41.43 14.59
N TRP A 183 -44.85 -42.60 15.12
CA TRP A 183 -46.20 -43.15 15.05
C TRP A 183 -46.55 -43.97 16.29
N SER A 184 -47.84 -44.17 16.53
CA SER A 184 -48.30 -45.10 17.56
C SER A 184 -48.20 -46.52 17.04
N ALA A 185 -47.37 -47.37 17.66
CA ALA A 185 -47.32 -48.79 17.33
C ALA A 185 -48.08 -49.60 18.37
N GLY A 186 -48.87 -50.58 17.91
CA GLY A 186 -49.69 -51.42 18.76
C GLY A 186 -50.93 -50.68 19.27
N GLY A 187 -52.10 -51.24 18.95
CA GLY A 187 -53.42 -50.66 19.19
C GLY A 187 -53.49 -49.80 20.45
N ASN A 188 -53.52 -48.49 20.26
CA ASN A 188 -54.08 -47.52 21.17
C ASN A 188 -55.61 -47.71 21.21
N ILE A 189 -56.04 -48.90 21.63
CA ILE A 189 -57.46 -49.30 21.72
C ILE A 189 -58.23 -48.33 22.65
N LEU A 190 -57.52 -47.51 23.44
CA LEU A 190 -58.07 -46.51 24.35
C LEU A 190 -58.00 -45.06 23.82
N HIS A 191 -57.48 -44.81 22.61
CA HIS A 191 -57.30 -43.47 22.01
C HIS A 191 -56.68 -42.43 22.96
N LEU A 192 -55.78 -42.86 23.84
CA LEU A 192 -55.14 -41.96 24.79
C LEU A 192 -54.05 -41.16 24.09
N ASN A 193 -53.94 -39.87 24.41
CA ASN A 193 -52.89 -39.02 23.89
C ASN A 193 -51.51 -39.56 24.30
N ARG A 194 -50.65 -39.79 23.31
CA ARG A 194 -49.23 -40.11 23.48
C ARG A 194 -48.39 -38.87 23.23
N TYR A 195 -47.32 -38.74 24.02
CA TYR A 195 -46.43 -37.58 23.99
C TYR A 195 -45.01 -38.00 23.66
N PHE A 196 -44.46 -37.52 22.54
CA PHE A 196 -43.07 -37.76 22.13
C PHE A 196 -42.31 -36.47 22.31
N TYR A 197 -41.14 -36.52 22.92
CA TYR A 197 -40.30 -35.33 23.09
C TYR A 197 -39.00 -35.55 22.34
N LEU A 198 -38.67 -34.58 21.49
CA LEU A 198 -37.41 -34.50 20.77
C LEU A 198 -36.60 -33.36 21.37
N ASP A 199 -35.52 -33.71 22.06
CA ASP A 199 -34.70 -32.69 22.75
C ASP A 199 -33.50 -32.28 21.90
N SER A 200 -32.93 -33.18 21.12
CA SER A 200 -31.73 -32.89 20.33
C SER A 200 -31.59 -33.81 19.13
N VAL A 201 -31.02 -33.30 18.05
CA VAL A 201 -30.63 -34.09 16.88
C VAL A 201 -29.19 -33.79 16.57
N ARG A 202 -28.38 -34.83 16.40
CA ARG A 202 -26.98 -34.70 16.07
C ARG A 202 -26.57 -35.70 15.00
N VAL A 203 -25.55 -35.33 14.25
CA VAL A 203 -24.74 -36.28 13.49
C VAL A 203 -23.34 -36.29 14.08
N TRP A 204 -22.72 -37.47 14.11
CA TRP A 204 -21.31 -37.58 14.45
C TRP A 204 -20.66 -38.57 13.51
N GLY A 205 -19.50 -38.21 13.00
CA GLY A 205 -18.80 -39.05 12.05
C GLY A 205 -17.51 -38.38 11.65
N PHE A 206 -16.66 -39.18 11.03
CA PHE A 206 -15.40 -38.70 10.54
C PHE A 206 -15.62 -38.00 9.20
N SER A 207 -15.50 -36.67 9.17
CA SER A 207 -15.36 -35.95 7.91
C SER A 207 -13.88 -35.92 7.54
N PRO A 208 -13.44 -36.60 6.46
CA PRO A 208 -12.05 -36.56 6.03
C PRO A 208 -11.61 -35.16 5.58
N LEU A 209 -12.57 -34.28 5.31
CA LEU A 209 -12.34 -32.97 4.72
C LEU A 209 -13.39 -31.97 5.21
N THR A 210 -12.96 -30.82 5.71
CA THR A 210 -13.82 -29.67 5.97
C THR A 210 -13.23 -28.43 5.34
N LEU A 211 -14.10 -27.49 4.96
CA LEU A 211 -13.75 -26.20 4.38
C LEU A 211 -14.61 -25.14 5.05
N GLU A 212 -13.97 -24.08 5.51
CA GLU A 212 -14.62 -22.89 6.04
C GLU A 212 -13.92 -21.65 5.48
N VAL A 213 -14.68 -20.61 5.18
CA VAL A 213 -14.11 -19.30 4.83
C VAL A 213 -14.48 -18.34 5.94
N VAL A 214 -13.47 -17.80 6.61
CA VAL A 214 -13.64 -16.95 7.80
C VAL A 214 -13.10 -15.55 7.59
N ASP A 215 -13.62 -14.61 8.37
CA ASP A 215 -13.13 -13.25 8.48
C ASP A 215 -11.90 -13.13 9.43
N PRO A 216 -11.31 -11.93 9.62
CA PRO A 216 -10.18 -11.75 10.53
C PRO A 216 -10.49 -12.03 12.01
N GLN A 217 -11.78 -12.13 12.38
CA GLN A 217 -12.24 -12.51 13.71
C GLN A 217 -12.55 -14.01 13.81
N SER A 218 -12.21 -14.80 12.78
CA SER A 218 -12.50 -16.23 12.66
C SER A 218 -14.00 -16.56 12.66
N VAL A 219 -14.83 -15.66 12.14
CA VAL A 219 -16.28 -15.88 11.96
C VAL A 219 -16.54 -16.34 10.51
N PRO A 220 -17.29 -17.43 10.29
CA PRO A 220 -17.62 -17.89 8.94
C PRO A 220 -18.39 -16.84 8.12
N VAL A 221 -18.00 -16.69 6.85
CA VAL A 221 -18.52 -15.69 5.92
C VAL A 221 -19.20 -16.37 4.74
N THR A 222 -20.49 -16.11 4.54
CA THR A 222 -21.25 -16.56 3.35
C THR A 222 -21.66 -15.39 2.45
N ALA A 223 -21.55 -14.16 2.94
CA ALA A 223 -21.80 -12.95 2.18
C ALA A 223 -20.96 -11.79 2.73
N MET A 224 -20.57 -10.88 1.83
CA MET A 224 -19.84 -9.66 2.14
C MET A 224 -20.67 -8.43 1.81
N GLY A 225 -20.74 -7.51 2.76
CA GLY A 225 -21.32 -6.19 2.57
C GLY A 225 -20.27 -5.18 2.10
N LEU A 226 -20.64 -3.90 2.17
CA LEU A 226 -19.70 -2.79 1.98
C LEU A 226 -19.54 -2.01 3.28
N ASN A 227 -18.36 -1.44 3.49
CA ASN A 227 -18.17 -0.42 4.51
C ASN A 227 -18.54 0.98 3.97
N ASN A 228 -18.33 2.01 4.79
CA ASN A 228 -18.67 3.40 4.44
C ASN A 228 -17.89 3.94 3.23
N ASP A 229 -16.75 3.33 2.89
CA ASP A 229 -15.89 3.72 1.76
C ASP A 229 -16.20 2.92 0.49
N GLY A 230 -17.25 2.09 0.51
CA GLY A 230 -17.66 1.27 -0.61
C GLY A 230 -16.78 0.04 -0.85
N TRP A 231 -15.95 -0.34 0.12
CA TRP A 231 -15.06 -1.51 0.04
C TRP A 231 -15.73 -2.78 0.57
N PRO A 232 -15.45 -3.96 -0.04
CA PRO A 232 -15.93 -5.25 0.46
C PRO A 232 -15.48 -5.51 1.91
N THR A 233 -16.42 -5.89 2.78
CA THR A 233 -16.16 -6.16 4.21
C THR A 233 -17.03 -7.35 4.70
N PRO A 234 -16.53 -8.20 5.61
CA PRO A 234 -15.20 -8.18 6.24
C PRO A 234 -14.07 -8.64 5.29
N ASN A 235 -12.86 -8.10 5.48
CA ASN A 235 -11.71 -8.33 4.59
C ASN A 235 -10.41 -8.11 5.41
N PRO A 236 -9.35 -8.93 5.27
CA PRO A 236 -9.18 -10.10 4.40
C PRO A 236 -10.06 -11.31 4.77
N LEU A 237 -10.17 -12.26 3.85
CA LEU A 237 -10.77 -13.58 4.11
C LEU A 237 -9.69 -14.66 4.22
N THR A 238 -9.96 -15.68 5.03
CA THR A 238 -9.11 -16.88 5.13
C THR A 238 -9.92 -18.13 4.81
N ALA A 239 -9.53 -18.86 3.77
CA ALA A 239 -10.05 -20.20 3.53
C ALA A 239 -9.24 -21.20 4.37
N ILE A 240 -9.93 -21.91 5.26
CA ILE A 240 -9.37 -22.93 6.16
C ILE A 240 -9.85 -24.28 5.68
N VAL A 241 -8.91 -25.14 5.28
CA VAL A 241 -9.18 -26.52 4.91
C VAL A 241 -8.59 -27.43 5.98
N THR A 242 -9.43 -28.27 6.58
CA THR A 242 -9.00 -29.26 7.55
C THR A 242 -9.14 -30.64 6.93
N ILE A 243 -8.03 -31.38 6.93
CA ILE A 243 -7.94 -32.74 6.40
C ILE A 243 -7.63 -33.66 7.56
N SER A 244 -8.49 -34.63 7.82
CA SER A 244 -8.33 -35.56 8.92
C SER A 244 -8.04 -36.96 8.38
N CYS A 245 -7.29 -37.79 9.11
CA CYS A 245 -7.20 -39.24 8.87
C CYS A 245 -7.64 -40.04 10.12
N PRO A 246 -8.44 -41.12 10.01
CA PRO A 246 -8.87 -41.90 11.17
C PRO A 246 -7.69 -42.54 11.91
N GLU A 247 -7.81 -42.70 13.23
CA GLU A 247 -6.76 -43.31 14.08
C GLU A 247 -6.58 -44.81 13.80
N ASP A 248 -7.68 -45.55 13.63
CA ASP A 248 -7.68 -47.02 13.49
C ASP A 248 -7.36 -47.53 12.06
N GLY A 249 -6.58 -46.79 11.28
CA GLY A 249 -6.39 -47.04 9.85
C GLY A 249 -4.96 -46.93 9.33
N PRO A 250 -4.72 -47.27 8.04
CA PRO A 250 -3.50 -46.86 7.35
C PRO A 250 -3.50 -45.34 7.12
N ASN A 251 -2.32 -44.77 6.88
CA ASN A 251 -2.18 -43.37 6.48
C ASN A 251 -3.08 -43.05 5.27
N CYS A 252 -3.80 -41.95 5.34
CA CYS A 252 -4.70 -41.50 4.30
C CYS A 252 -3.89 -40.77 3.23
N THR A 253 -3.85 -41.32 2.02
CA THR A 253 -3.08 -40.76 0.90
C THR A 253 -3.99 -40.56 -0.31
N ALA A 254 -4.18 -39.31 -0.71
CA ALA A 254 -4.97 -38.96 -1.89
C ALA A 254 -4.52 -37.61 -2.48
N PRO A 255 -4.76 -37.35 -3.78
CA PRO A 255 -4.53 -36.03 -4.36
C PRO A 255 -5.37 -34.96 -3.64
N PHE A 256 -4.77 -33.82 -3.33
CA PHE A 256 -5.46 -32.67 -2.76
C PHE A 256 -5.40 -31.48 -3.73
N ASN A 257 -6.55 -30.84 -3.94
CA ASN A 257 -6.60 -29.54 -4.60
C ASN A 257 -7.57 -28.58 -3.90
N LEU A 258 -7.25 -27.30 -3.98
CA LEU A 258 -8.17 -26.21 -3.67
C LEU A 258 -8.38 -25.40 -4.95
N SER A 259 -9.62 -25.30 -5.40
CA SER A 259 -10.02 -24.35 -6.44
C SER A 259 -10.80 -23.20 -5.84
N ILE A 260 -10.50 -21.99 -6.29
CA ILE A 260 -11.30 -20.80 -6.03
C ILE A 260 -11.68 -20.26 -7.41
N SER A 261 -12.96 -20.04 -7.66
CA SER A 261 -13.44 -19.53 -8.94
C SER A 261 -14.56 -18.54 -8.72
N SER A 262 -14.53 -17.44 -9.44
CA SER A 262 -15.68 -16.55 -9.56
C SER A 262 -16.45 -16.84 -10.84
N ASN A 263 -17.71 -16.41 -10.88
CA ASN A 263 -18.47 -16.21 -12.12
C ASN A 263 -17.89 -15.07 -13.02
N HIS A 264 -16.57 -14.85 -12.99
CA HIS A 264 -15.74 -13.84 -13.65
C HIS A 264 -15.89 -12.40 -13.16
N ASN A 265 -16.70 -12.14 -12.14
CA ASN A 265 -16.94 -10.80 -11.66
C ASN A 265 -16.23 -10.48 -10.34
N ALA A 266 -16.06 -11.46 -9.43
CA ALA A 266 -15.29 -11.27 -8.20
C ALA A 266 -13.79 -11.30 -8.50
N ARG A 267 -13.05 -10.52 -7.72
CA ARG A 267 -11.60 -10.40 -7.86
C ARG A 267 -10.96 -10.53 -6.50
N PHE A 268 -9.83 -11.21 -6.45
CA PHE A 268 -9.09 -11.36 -5.22
C PHE A 268 -7.59 -11.37 -5.47
N TYR A 269 -6.83 -11.06 -4.43
CA TYR A 269 -5.38 -11.21 -4.39
C TYR A 269 -5.01 -12.19 -3.28
N MET A 270 -4.33 -13.28 -3.64
CA MET A 270 -3.84 -14.27 -2.68
C MET A 270 -2.46 -13.82 -2.18
N TYR A 271 -2.37 -13.41 -0.92
CA TYR A 271 -1.15 -12.78 -0.39
C TYR A 271 -0.35 -13.68 0.56
N ALA A 272 -1.00 -14.66 1.21
CA ALA A 272 -0.32 -15.58 2.10
C ALA A 272 -0.96 -16.96 2.12
N LYS A 273 -0.12 -17.96 2.40
CA LYS A 273 -0.51 -19.34 2.62
C LYS A 273 0.21 -19.85 3.85
N ASP A 274 -0.55 -20.33 4.83
CA ASP A 274 -0.02 -21.01 6.00
C ASP A 274 -0.29 -22.50 5.83
N LEU A 275 0.68 -23.17 5.20
CA LEU A 275 0.65 -24.60 4.90
C LEU A 275 1.45 -25.41 5.91
N ALA A 276 2.03 -24.76 6.94
CA ALA A 276 2.92 -25.36 7.93
C ALA A 276 2.62 -24.86 9.35
N ALA A 277 1.35 -24.51 9.61
CA ALA A 277 0.89 -23.91 10.87
C ALA A 277 1.25 -24.75 12.10
N ASP A 278 1.31 -26.07 11.90
CA ASP A 278 1.76 -27.02 12.90
C ASP A 278 3.27 -27.23 12.71
N GLN A 279 4.04 -27.29 13.79
CA GLN A 279 5.50 -27.54 13.86
C GLN A 279 5.93 -28.93 13.28
N ASP A 280 5.23 -29.39 12.25
CA ASP A 280 5.48 -30.58 11.50
C ASP A 280 6.73 -30.36 10.62
N PRO A 281 7.78 -31.20 10.73
CA PRO A 281 8.94 -31.13 9.84
C PRO A 281 8.59 -31.40 8.36
N MET A 282 7.33 -31.67 8.02
CA MET A 282 6.87 -31.94 6.67
C MET A 282 6.50 -30.66 5.90
N ILE A 283 7.34 -30.34 4.91
CA ILE A 283 7.08 -29.26 3.95
C ILE A 283 5.90 -29.67 3.05
N ILE A 284 4.79 -28.96 3.16
CA ILE A 284 3.66 -29.03 2.21
C ILE A 284 3.93 -28.01 1.10
N SER A 285 3.85 -28.45 -0.16
CA SER A 285 4.06 -27.59 -1.32
C SER A 285 2.83 -27.64 -2.21
N CYS A 286 2.28 -26.48 -2.55
CA CYS A 286 1.20 -26.37 -3.53
C CYS A 286 1.74 -25.73 -4.81
N GLN A 287 1.47 -26.36 -5.95
CA GLN A 287 1.66 -25.72 -7.25
C GLN A 287 0.44 -24.83 -7.51
N ASP A 288 0.69 -23.54 -7.68
CA ASP A 288 -0.35 -22.54 -7.90
C ASP A 288 -0.57 -22.30 -9.41
N PHE A 289 -1.83 -22.28 -9.82
CA PHE A 289 -2.25 -21.94 -11.18
C PHE A 289 -3.25 -20.78 -11.13
N PHE A 290 -3.00 -19.75 -11.95
CA PHE A 290 -3.88 -18.59 -12.10
C PHE A 290 -4.26 -18.45 -13.59
N PRO A 291 -5.39 -19.05 -14.03
CA PRO A 291 -5.73 -19.17 -15.44
C PRO A 291 -5.93 -17.85 -16.20
N GLU A 292 -6.31 -16.76 -15.51
CA GLU A 292 -6.83 -15.54 -16.16
C GLU A 292 -6.14 -14.22 -15.76
N SER A 293 -5.05 -14.24 -14.99
CA SER A 293 -4.76 -13.07 -14.15
C SER A 293 -3.73 -12.07 -14.70
N THR A 294 -4.03 -10.79 -14.46
CA THR A 294 -2.99 -9.77 -14.22
C THR A 294 -2.18 -10.15 -12.95
N PRO A 295 -0.96 -9.64 -12.75
CA PRO A 295 -0.09 -10.08 -11.64
C PRO A 295 -0.71 -9.97 -10.23
N TYR A 296 -1.69 -9.08 -10.06
CA TYR A 296 -2.21 -8.69 -8.73
C TYR A 296 -3.72 -8.84 -8.58
N SER A 297 -4.43 -9.41 -9.55
CA SER A 297 -5.89 -9.58 -9.51
C SER A 297 -6.28 -10.86 -10.22
N HIS A 298 -6.90 -11.77 -9.48
CA HIS A 298 -7.30 -13.09 -9.96
C HIS A 298 -8.82 -13.25 -9.91
N GLY A 299 -9.40 -13.85 -10.96
CA GLY A 299 -10.79 -14.33 -10.97
C GLY A 299 -10.90 -15.83 -10.65
N SER A 300 -9.77 -16.55 -10.72
CA SER A 300 -9.68 -17.97 -10.38
C SER A 300 -8.29 -18.35 -9.88
N TYR A 301 -8.24 -19.41 -9.08
CA TYR A 301 -7.06 -20.02 -8.50
C TYR A 301 -7.24 -21.54 -8.44
N LEU A 302 -6.18 -22.29 -8.73
CA LEU A 302 -6.11 -23.72 -8.47
C LEU A 302 -4.77 -24.01 -7.77
N GLY A 303 -4.83 -24.49 -6.54
CA GLY A 303 -3.69 -25.01 -5.79
C GLY A 303 -3.70 -26.53 -5.79
N ILE A 304 -2.69 -27.16 -6.38
CA ILE A 304 -2.49 -28.62 -6.31
C ILE A 304 -1.41 -28.90 -5.27
N CYS A 305 -1.78 -29.46 -4.12
CA CYS A 305 -0.83 -29.65 -3.02
C CYS A 305 -0.33 -31.09 -2.96
N THR A 306 0.98 -31.22 -2.77
CA THR A 306 1.67 -32.49 -2.69
C THR A 306 2.60 -32.49 -1.48
N ARG A 307 2.94 -33.69 -1.01
CA ARG A 307 3.94 -33.86 0.05
C ARG A 307 5.34 -33.66 -0.56
N ALA A 308 6.08 -32.62 -0.14
CA ALA A 308 7.34 -32.22 -0.78
C ALA A 308 8.48 -33.25 -0.66
N ALA A 309 8.34 -34.27 0.20
CA ALA A 309 9.40 -35.26 0.43
C ALA A 309 9.63 -36.23 -0.74
N VAL A 310 8.73 -36.30 -1.73
CA VAL A 310 8.89 -37.18 -2.90
C VAL A 310 8.69 -36.37 -4.18
N PRO A 311 9.79 -36.02 -4.89
CA PRO A 311 9.71 -35.39 -6.20
C PRO A 311 8.82 -36.21 -7.15
N GLY A 312 7.80 -35.58 -7.72
CA GLY A 312 6.83 -36.23 -8.62
C GLY A 312 5.63 -36.89 -7.95
N SER A 313 5.51 -36.85 -6.62
CA SER A 313 4.27 -37.26 -5.95
C SER A 313 3.13 -36.30 -6.29
N THR A 314 1.97 -36.85 -6.65
CA THR A 314 0.71 -36.12 -6.88
C THR A 314 -0.25 -36.26 -5.70
N THR A 315 0.19 -36.89 -4.61
CA THR A 315 -0.66 -37.22 -3.46
C THR A 315 -0.24 -36.47 -2.20
N PHE A 316 -1.24 -36.17 -1.39
CA PHE A 316 -1.16 -35.59 -0.06
C PHE A 316 -1.44 -36.69 0.98
N THR A 317 -0.50 -36.93 1.90
CA THR A 317 -0.61 -37.97 2.93
C THR A 317 -0.78 -37.35 4.30
N VAL A 318 -1.84 -37.75 5.01
CA VAL A 318 -2.06 -37.49 6.44
C VAL A 318 -1.85 -38.80 7.20
N LEU A 319 -1.10 -38.77 8.30
CA LEU A 319 -0.86 -39.96 9.11
C LEU A 319 -2.15 -40.41 9.80
N ALA A 320 -2.30 -41.70 10.07
CA ALA A 320 -3.44 -42.19 10.84
C ALA A 320 -3.53 -41.47 12.20
N GLY A 321 -4.72 -40.97 12.54
CA GLY A 321 -4.97 -40.18 13.75
C GLY A 321 -4.60 -38.70 13.66
N ASP A 322 -3.87 -38.29 12.61
CA ASP A 322 -3.49 -36.88 12.43
C ASP A 322 -4.60 -36.05 11.76
N THR A 323 -4.56 -34.76 12.04
CA THR A 323 -5.31 -33.72 11.33
C THR A 323 -4.33 -32.68 10.81
N LYS A 324 -4.57 -32.16 9.60
CA LYS A 324 -3.79 -31.07 8.99
C LYS A 324 -4.71 -29.92 8.63
N THR A 325 -4.32 -28.72 9.05
CA THR A 325 -5.03 -27.48 8.73
C THR A 325 -4.22 -26.66 7.75
N LEU A 326 -4.82 -26.32 6.61
CA LEU A 326 -4.21 -25.52 5.55
C LEU A 326 -4.97 -24.21 5.43
N ARG A 327 -4.25 -23.08 5.30
CA ARG A 327 -4.86 -21.75 5.20
C ARG A 327 -4.42 -21.01 3.94
N TRP A 328 -5.38 -20.37 3.30
CA TRP A 328 -5.18 -19.43 2.19
C TRP A 328 -5.77 -18.08 2.58
N GLN A 329 -4.91 -17.08 2.70
CA GLN A 329 -5.29 -15.71 3.04
C GLN A 329 -5.40 -14.88 1.77
N MET A 330 -6.56 -14.28 1.58
CA MET A 330 -6.85 -13.49 0.40
C MET A 330 -7.49 -12.15 0.73
N TRP A 331 -7.16 -11.16 -0.09
CA TRP A 331 -7.78 -9.87 -0.08
C TRP A 331 -8.84 -9.81 -1.17
N ILE A 332 -10.09 -9.60 -0.78
CA ILE A 332 -11.18 -9.45 -1.73
C ILE A 332 -11.13 -8.03 -2.28
N GLN A 333 -10.93 -7.92 -3.59
CA GLN A 333 -10.76 -6.65 -4.28
C GLN A 333 -12.14 -6.07 -4.64
N PRO A 334 -12.28 -4.74 -4.75
CA PRO A 334 -13.50 -4.11 -5.25
C PRO A 334 -13.93 -4.72 -6.58
N SER A 335 -15.19 -5.09 -6.74
CA SER A 335 -15.65 -5.76 -7.95
C SER A 335 -17.15 -5.58 -8.16
N GLN A 336 -17.67 -6.08 -9.29
CA GLN A 336 -19.12 -6.18 -9.46
C GLN A 336 -19.69 -7.24 -8.51
N ALA A 337 -21.02 -7.24 -8.36
CA ALA A 337 -21.70 -8.29 -7.63
C ALA A 337 -21.40 -9.66 -8.26
N ALA A 338 -21.03 -10.62 -7.43
CA ALA A 338 -20.45 -11.88 -7.88
C ALA A 338 -20.50 -12.95 -6.80
N ASP A 339 -20.33 -14.20 -7.23
CA ASP A 339 -20.15 -15.32 -6.34
C ASP A 339 -18.67 -15.73 -6.41
N LEU A 340 -18.10 -16.01 -5.23
CA LEU A 340 -16.77 -16.59 -5.09
C LEU A 340 -16.90 -17.99 -4.52
N ASP A 341 -16.72 -18.98 -5.38
CA ASP A 341 -16.85 -20.39 -5.06
C ASP A 341 -15.48 -20.97 -4.68
N PHE A 342 -15.45 -21.66 -3.55
CA PHE A 342 -14.32 -22.42 -3.06
C PHE A 342 -14.69 -23.90 -3.15
N ALA A 343 -13.79 -24.72 -3.66
CA ALA A 343 -13.94 -26.17 -3.63
C ALA A 343 -12.63 -26.81 -3.19
N ALA A 344 -12.66 -27.54 -2.08
CA ALA A 344 -11.55 -28.37 -1.64
C ALA A 344 -11.87 -29.82 -2.01
N THR A 345 -10.91 -30.48 -2.68
CA THR A 345 -11.04 -31.88 -3.10
C THR A 345 -9.90 -32.69 -2.53
N TRP A 346 -10.21 -33.78 -1.83
CA TRP A 346 -9.23 -34.77 -1.37
C TRP A 346 -9.67 -36.19 -1.74
N GLY A 347 -8.98 -36.78 -2.72
CA GLY A 347 -9.42 -38.03 -3.35
C GLY A 347 -10.76 -37.85 -4.06
N THR A 348 -11.80 -38.55 -3.60
CA THR A 348 -13.18 -38.43 -4.11
C THR A 348 -14.05 -37.48 -3.29
N ASN A 349 -13.55 -36.99 -2.14
CA ASN A 349 -14.31 -36.10 -1.26
C ASN A 349 -14.15 -34.67 -1.76
N THR A 350 -15.26 -34.01 -2.05
CA THR A 350 -15.28 -32.60 -2.45
C THR A 350 -16.22 -31.85 -1.53
N ILE A 351 -15.75 -30.74 -0.97
CA ILE A 351 -16.58 -29.81 -0.21
C ILE A 351 -16.51 -28.44 -0.86
N THR A 352 -17.66 -27.75 -0.93
CA THR A 352 -17.75 -26.42 -1.52
C THR A 352 -18.21 -25.39 -0.50
N TRP A 353 -17.79 -24.15 -0.71
CA TRP A 353 -18.21 -22.98 0.06
C TRP A 353 -18.38 -21.81 -0.89
N THR A 354 -19.47 -21.06 -0.80
CA THR A 354 -19.72 -19.90 -1.66
C THR A 354 -19.83 -18.65 -0.82
N VAL A 355 -19.12 -17.59 -1.24
CA VAL A 355 -19.22 -16.26 -0.65
C VAL A 355 -19.85 -15.31 -1.66
N GLN A 356 -20.97 -14.70 -1.27
CA GLN A 356 -21.67 -13.68 -2.07
C GLN A 356 -20.97 -12.33 -1.90
N ILE A 357 -20.54 -11.70 -3.00
CA ILE A 357 -19.85 -10.41 -3.01
C ILE A 357 -20.82 -9.33 -3.49
N THR A 358 -21.03 -8.30 -2.66
CA THR A 358 -21.80 -7.11 -3.07
C THR A 358 -20.96 -6.25 -4.00
N SER A 359 -21.58 -5.64 -5.02
CA SER A 359 -20.88 -4.71 -5.93
C SER A 359 -20.28 -3.54 -5.14
N ALA A 360 -18.96 -3.40 -5.18
CA ALA A 360 -18.23 -2.31 -4.51
C ALA A 360 -18.62 -0.93 -5.09
N GLN A 361 -18.26 0.14 -4.38
CA GLN A 361 -18.51 1.53 -4.78
C GLN A 361 -17.32 2.44 -4.40
N ILE A 362 -16.10 2.01 -4.74
CA ILE A 362 -14.88 2.75 -4.43
C ILE A 362 -14.75 4.02 -5.27
N HIS A 363 -13.96 5.00 -4.84
CA HIS A 363 -13.64 6.18 -5.64
C HIS A 363 -12.33 5.96 -6.44
N PRO A 364 -12.19 6.54 -7.64
CA PRO A 364 -10.90 6.64 -8.31
C PRO A 364 -9.88 7.36 -7.43
N LEU A 365 -8.63 6.90 -7.48
CA LEU A 365 -7.52 7.44 -6.73
C LEU A 365 -6.55 8.17 -7.66
N VAL A 366 -6.23 9.42 -7.34
CA VAL A 366 -5.14 10.18 -7.97
C VAL A 366 -3.92 10.15 -7.05
N PHE A 367 -2.80 9.63 -7.55
CA PHE A 367 -1.53 9.62 -6.84
C PHE A 367 -0.63 10.75 -7.34
N ILE A 368 -0.25 11.68 -6.46
CA ILE A 368 0.49 12.89 -6.81
C ILE A 368 1.90 12.80 -6.21
N PRO A 369 2.95 12.60 -7.03
CA PRO A 369 4.31 12.47 -6.54
C PRO A 369 4.87 13.81 -6.05
N GLY A 370 5.93 13.71 -5.26
CA GLY A 370 6.73 14.84 -4.80
C GLY A 370 7.61 15.46 -5.89
N TYR A 371 8.41 16.43 -5.46
CA TYR A 371 9.42 17.07 -6.30
C TYR A 371 10.42 16.04 -6.84
N LEU A 372 10.84 16.15 -8.11
CA LEU A 372 11.60 15.12 -8.85
C LEU A 372 10.90 13.76 -9.04
N GLY A 373 9.68 13.59 -8.53
CA GLY A 373 8.99 12.31 -8.57
C GLY A 373 8.33 11.98 -9.91
N THR A 374 8.58 12.76 -10.96
CA THR A 374 8.12 12.49 -12.32
C THR A 374 9.26 12.65 -13.31
N TRP A 375 9.40 11.66 -14.20
CA TRP A 375 10.32 11.74 -15.32
C TRP A 375 9.77 11.09 -16.62
N PRO A 376 9.93 11.72 -17.81
CA PRO A 376 10.36 13.12 -18.00
C PRO A 376 9.45 14.08 -17.21
N SER A 377 9.97 15.23 -16.81
CA SER A 377 9.24 16.23 -16.04
C SER A 377 8.17 16.91 -16.90
N GLN A 378 7.07 16.22 -17.18
CA GLN A 378 5.95 16.66 -18.00
C GLN A 378 4.65 15.94 -17.60
N HIS A 379 3.51 16.46 -18.06
CA HIS A 379 2.23 15.79 -17.86
C HIS A 379 2.24 14.39 -18.51
N GLY A 380 1.91 13.37 -17.74
CA GLY A 380 1.94 11.96 -18.19
C GLY A 380 3.33 11.31 -18.14
N GLY A 381 4.34 11.98 -17.61
CA GLY A 381 5.63 11.35 -17.29
C GLY A 381 5.49 10.21 -16.26
N GLY A 382 6.44 9.28 -16.24
CA GLY A 382 6.43 8.16 -15.30
C GLY A 382 6.74 8.60 -13.86
N LEU A 383 6.20 7.88 -12.87
CA LEU A 383 6.51 8.13 -11.46
C LEU A 383 7.91 7.60 -11.15
N ASP A 384 8.83 8.53 -10.87
CA ASP A 384 10.23 8.28 -10.50
C ASP A 384 10.82 6.97 -11.06
N PRO A 385 10.96 6.85 -12.39
CA PRO A 385 11.45 5.64 -13.03
C PRO A 385 12.97 5.44 -12.81
N ILE A 386 13.61 6.32 -12.05
CA ILE A 386 15.06 6.31 -11.78
C ILE A 386 15.30 5.62 -10.43
N LEU A 387 14.64 6.10 -9.37
CA LEU A 387 14.81 5.57 -8.01
C LEU A 387 13.75 4.54 -7.65
N HIS A 388 12.67 4.43 -8.43
CA HIS A 388 11.55 3.54 -8.15
C HIS A 388 10.89 3.82 -6.79
N THR A 389 10.94 5.09 -6.34
CA THR A 389 10.48 5.52 -5.02
C THR A 389 9.01 5.17 -4.77
N TYR A 390 8.18 5.16 -5.81
CA TYR A 390 6.73 4.96 -5.71
C TYR A 390 6.26 3.54 -6.04
N ASP A 391 7.14 2.67 -6.55
CA ASP A 391 6.76 1.35 -7.07
C ASP A 391 6.03 0.51 -6.01
N ASN A 392 6.55 0.49 -4.78
CA ASN A 392 5.91 -0.21 -3.66
C ASN A 392 4.49 0.28 -3.38
N THR A 393 4.26 1.60 -3.35
CA THR A 393 2.91 2.13 -3.12
C THR A 393 1.98 1.76 -4.27
N ILE A 394 2.42 1.94 -5.52
CA ILE A 394 1.59 1.67 -6.69
C ILE A 394 1.24 0.19 -6.76
N GLU A 395 2.23 -0.69 -6.58
CA GLU A 395 2.01 -2.13 -6.57
C GLU A 395 1.06 -2.55 -5.44
N PHE A 396 1.26 -2.02 -4.24
CA PHE A 396 0.39 -2.31 -3.10
C PHE A 396 -1.07 -1.90 -3.38
N LEU A 397 -1.30 -0.72 -3.96
CA LEU A 397 -2.64 -0.27 -4.34
C LEU A 397 -3.24 -1.17 -5.42
N GLN A 398 -2.43 -1.68 -6.36
CA GLN A 398 -2.89 -2.65 -7.34
C GLN A 398 -3.28 -3.98 -6.70
N ARG A 399 -2.49 -4.49 -5.74
CA ARG A 399 -2.84 -5.68 -4.93
C ARG A 399 -4.09 -5.48 -4.09
N ALA A 400 -4.36 -4.26 -3.63
CA ALA A 400 -5.62 -3.92 -2.96
C ALA A 400 -6.83 -3.92 -3.93
N GLY A 401 -6.60 -3.84 -5.24
CA GLY A 401 -7.64 -3.93 -6.28
C GLY A 401 -7.85 -2.67 -7.10
N TYR A 402 -7.00 -1.66 -6.94
CA TYR A 402 -6.96 -0.54 -7.86
C TYR A 402 -6.35 -0.94 -9.21
N GLU A 403 -6.79 -0.30 -10.28
CA GLU A 403 -6.30 -0.55 -11.62
C GLU A 403 -5.62 0.69 -12.19
N LEU A 404 -4.32 0.54 -12.46
CA LEU A 404 -3.44 1.58 -12.97
C LEU A 404 -3.81 2.00 -14.39
N GLY A 405 -3.90 3.30 -14.64
CA GLY A 405 -4.01 3.86 -15.99
C GLY A 405 -4.13 5.39 -16.00
N SER A 406 -4.25 5.95 -17.19
CA SER A 406 -4.33 7.41 -17.40
C SER A 406 -5.71 7.98 -17.02
N ALA A 407 -5.76 9.29 -16.76
CA ALA A 407 -7.01 9.99 -16.53
C ALA A 407 -7.99 9.80 -17.70
N GLY A 408 -9.27 9.55 -17.40
CA GLY A 408 -10.32 9.32 -18.40
C GLY A 408 -10.32 7.95 -19.08
N SER A 409 -9.39 7.04 -18.74
CA SER A 409 -9.31 5.70 -19.34
C SER A 409 -10.28 4.66 -18.72
N GLY A 410 -11.00 5.02 -17.66
CA GLY A 410 -11.74 4.04 -16.83
C GLY A 410 -10.88 3.35 -15.77
N ALA A 411 -9.60 3.71 -15.65
CA ALA A 411 -8.74 3.31 -14.53
C ALA A 411 -9.32 3.77 -13.18
N SER A 412 -8.98 3.05 -12.11
CA SER A 412 -9.31 3.44 -10.74
C SER A 412 -8.10 3.98 -9.97
N LEU A 413 -6.88 3.87 -10.51
CA LEU A 413 -5.66 4.50 -10.00
C LEU A 413 -4.97 5.26 -11.13
N THR A 414 -4.80 6.56 -10.93
CA THR A 414 -4.16 7.46 -11.89
C THR A 414 -3.00 8.20 -11.26
N PRO A 415 -1.76 7.85 -11.62
CA PRO A 415 -0.59 8.68 -11.34
C PRO A 415 -0.69 10.04 -12.04
N LEU A 416 -0.47 11.11 -11.30
CA LEU A 416 -0.28 12.44 -11.86
C LEU A 416 1.21 12.63 -12.16
N GLY A 417 1.67 12.20 -13.33
CA GLY A 417 2.96 12.68 -13.83
C GLY A 417 2.87 14.18 -14.12
N TRP A 418 3.74 15.00 -13.56
CA TRP A 418 3.73 16.45 -13.77
C TRP A 418 5.14 17.05 -13.91
N ASP A 419 5.21 18.23 -14.51
CA ASP A 419 6.46 18.98 -14.58
C ASP A 419 6.71 19.75 -13.29
N TRP A 420 7.56 19.19 -12.44
CA TRP A 420 7.91 19.76 -11.14
C TRP A 420 8.65 21.09 -11.20
N ARG A 421 9.05 21.55 -12.38
CA ARG A 421 9.72 22.84 -12.57
C ARG A 421 8.74 24.02 -12.61
N PHE A 422 7.51 23.80 -13.10
CA PHE A 422 6.50 24.85 -13.17
C PHE A 422 5.95 25.22 -11.79
N PRO A 423 5.48 26.47 -11.59
CA PRO A 423 4.91 26.91 -10.33
C PRO A 423 3.84 25.92 -9.82
N LEU A 424 3.88 25.54 -8.54
CA LEU A 424 3.01 24.47 -8.01
C LEU A 424 1.51 24.74 -8.24
N TRP A 425 1.09 26.00 -8.13
CA TRP A 425 -0.28 26.41 -8.41
C TRP A 425 -0.70 26.18 -9.87
N HIS A 426 0.21 26.27 -10.83
CA HIS A 426 -0.08 26.03 -12.24
C HIS A 426 -0.46 24.56 -12.45
N THR A 427 0.30 23.65 -11.84
CA THR A 427 0.00 22.21 -11.87
C THR A 427 -1.35 21.90 -11.23
N GLY A 428 -1.63 22.46 -10.04
CA GLY A 428 -2.93 22.27 -9.37
C GLY A 428 -4.09 22.80 -10.21
N ARG A 429 -3.96 24.02 -10.73
CA ARG A 429 -5.01 24.72 -11.48
C ARG A 429 -5.31 24.10 -12.83
N TYR A 430 -4.31 23.64 -13.57
CA TYR A 430 -4.49 23.25 -14.98
C TYR A 430 -4.30 21.75 -15.23
N VAL A 431 -3.33 21.12 -14.59
CA VAL A 431 -2.99 19.71 -14.85
C VAL A 431 -3.87 18.81 -14.00
N LEU A 432 -3.84 18.98 -12.68
CA LEU A 432 -4.64 18.17 -11.76
C LEU A 432 -6.15 18.38 -11.99
N SER A 433 -6.60 19.63 -12.20
CA SER A 433 -8.00 19.90 -12.50
C SER A 433 -8.47 19.22 -13.80
N GLY A 434 -7.63 19.22 -14.83
CA GLY A 434 -7.91 18.56 -16.11
C GLY A 434 -8.03 17.04 -15.96
N ASP A 435 -7.13 16.42 -15.20
CA ASP A 435 -7.17 14.97 -14.94
C ASP A 435 -8.39 14.56 -14.13
N ILE A 436 -8.76 15.32 -13.09
CA ILE A 436 -9.98 15.08 -12.32
C ILE A 436 -11.22 15.22 -13.22
N GLN A 437 -11.27 16.26 -14.06
CA GLN A 437 -12.36 16.44 -15.01
C GLN A 437 -12.44 15.26 -15.99
N ALA A 438 -11.31 14.79 -16.52
CA ALA A 438 -11.25 13.64 -17.40
C ALA A 438 -11.75 12.37 -16.71
N ILE A 439 -11.37 12.14 -15.45
CA ILE A 439 -11.87 11.02 -14.63
C ILE A 439 -13.39 11.11 -14.44
N GLN A 440 -13.91 12.26 -14.01
CA GLN A 440 -15.35 12.45 -13.76
C GLN A 440 -16.20 12.36 -15.03
N THR A 441 -15.63 12.72 -16.19
CA THR A 441 -16.30 12.68 -17.51
C THR A 441 -16.02 11.41 -18.30
N THR A 442 -15.34 10.41 -17.69
CA THR A 442 -15.10 9.08 -18.29
C THR A 442 -16.35 8.52 -18.96
N LEU A 443 -16.23 7.98 -20.17
CA LEU A 443 -17.35 7.46 -20.96
C LEU A 443 -18.04 6.27 -20.25
N PRO A 444 -19.38 6.19 -20.23
CA PRO A 444 -20.10 5.09 -19.57
C PRO A 444 -19.68 3.68 -20.00
N SER A 445 -19.24 3.52 -21.26
CA SER A 445 -18.83 2.22 -21.82
C SER A 445 -17.52 1.66 -21.27
N ILE A 446 -16.67 2.52 -20.68
CA ILE A 446 -15.38 2.11 -20.09
C ILE A 446 -15.36 2.30 -18.56
N ARG A 447 -16.45 2.84 -17.98
CA ARG A 447 -16.60 2.93 -16.53
C ARG A 447 -16.75 1.54 -15.94
N LYS A 448 -16.09 1.35 -14.81
CA LYS A 448 -16.31 0.17 -13.99
C LYS A 448 -17.51 0.44 -13.09
N SER A 449 -18.52 -0.43 -13.13
CA SER A 449 -19.76 -0.28 -12.36
C SER A 449 -19.55 -0.30 -10.85
N TYR A 450 -18.40 -0.82 -10.39
CA TYR A 450 -18.02 -0.87 -8.99
C TYR A 450 -17.17 0.34 -8.54
N VAL A 451 -16.97 1.34 -9.41
CA VAL A 451 -16.22 2.57 -9.16
C VAL A 451 -17.14 3.78 -9.31
N ASN A 452 -17.22 4.61 -8.27
CA ASN A 452 -17.95 5.86 -8.26
C ASN A 452 -17.06 7.01 -8.76
N TYR A 453 -17.18 7.35 -10.05
CA TYR A 453 -16.44 8.45 -10.68
C TYR A 453 -16.97 9.86 -10.35
N GLY A 454 -17.95 10.00 -9.43
CA GLY A 454 -18.48 11.30 -9.03
C GLY A 454 -17.47 12.13 -8.23
N GLN A 455 -16.63 11.48 -7.45
CA GLN A 455 -15.56 12.07 -6.65
C GLN A 455 -14.28 11.27 -6.79
N VAL A 456 -13.13 11.86 -6.44
CA VAL A 456 -11.84 11.16 -6.38
C VAL A 456 -11.27 11.16 -4.97
N ASP A 457 -10.49 10.15 -4.64
CA ASP A 457 -9.55 10.19 -3.53
C ASP A 457 -8.18 10.68 -4.03
N MET A 458 -7.40 11.32 -3.16
CA MET A 458 -6.04 11.79 -3.47
C MET A 458 -5.05 11.25 -2.45
N VAL A 459 -3.90 10.77 -2.93
CA VAL A 459 -2.71 10.53 -2.11
C VAL A 459 -1.59 11.37 -2.70
N ALA A 460 -1.02 12.26 -1.89
CA ALA A 460 -0.06 13.25 -2.34
C ALA A 460 1.19 13.23 -1.45
N HIS A 461 2.36 13.13 -2.07
CA HIS A 461 3.64 13.09 -1.37
C HIS A 461 4.40 14.42 -1.50
N SER A 462 5.02 14.90 -0.42
CA SER A 462 5.94 16.04 -0.43
C SER A 462 5.29 17.26 -1.12
N ALA A 463 5.98 17.90 -2.08
CA ALA A 463 5.46 19.02 -2.88
C ALA A 463 4.15 18.69 -3.63
N GLY A 464 3.87 17.42 -3.93
CA GLY A 464 2.61 16.97 -4.52
C GLY A 464 1.39 17.30 -3.64
N GLY A 465 1.57 17.35 -2.31
CA GLY A 465 0.50 17.80 -1.41
C GLY A 465 0.20 19.29 -1.54
N LEU A 466 1.20 20.12 -1.89
CA LEU A 466 0.99 21.53 -2.21
C LEU A 466 0.28 21.70 -3.56
N VAL A 467 0.58 20.83 -4.54
CA VAL A 467 -0.17 20.76 -5.81
C VAL A 467 -1.65 20.44 -5.53
N ALA A 468 -1.93 19.41 -4.73
CA ALA A 468 -3.29 19.04 -4.33
C ALA A 468 -4.02 20.18 -3.59
N ARG A 469 -3.36 20.82 -2.62
CA ARG A 469 -3.89 21.98 -1.90
C ARG A 469 -4.22 23.14 -2.84
N SER A 470 -3.30 23.47 -3.74
CA SER A 470 -3.52 24.55 -4.71
C SER A 470 -4.68 24.30 -5.68
N TYR A 471 -5.12 23.05 -5.89
CA TYR A 471 -6.37 22.74 -6.59
C TYR A 471 -7.60 22.94 -5.71
N LEU A 472 -7.55 22.43 -4.47
CA LEU A 472 -8.70 22.46 -3.53
C LEU A 472 -9.03 23.88 -3.04
N GLU A 473 -8.00 24.68 -2.82
CA GLU A 473 -8.10 26.02 -2.21
C GLU A 473 -8.30 27.12 -3.26
N ASP A 474 -8.16 26.81 -4.56
CA ASP A 474 -8.30 27.78 -5.64
C ASP A 474 -9.72 28.35 -5.74
N ILE A 475 -9.88 29.65 -5.46
CA ILE A 475 -11.18 30.31 -5.52
C ILE A 475 -11.73 30.44 -6.94
N SER A 476 -10.85 30.41 -7.96
CA SER A 476 -11.25 30.51 -9.36
C SER A 476 -11.84 29.20 -9.89
N LEU A 477 -11.56 28.08 -9.22
CA LEU A 477 -12.13 26.78 -9.54
C LEU A 477 -13.38 26.54 -8.69
N THR A 478 -14.51 26.31 -9.36
CA THR A 478 -15.79 26.07 -8.70
C THR A 478 -15.89 24.64 -8.19
N ASN A 479 -16.43 24.46 -6.97
CA ASN A 479 -16.78 23.17 -6.38
C ASN A 479 -15.61 22.15 -6.25
N THR A 480 -14.35 22.59 -6.18
CA THR A 480 -13.21 21.65 -6.09
C THR A 480 -13.25 20.74 -4.86
N PRO A 481 -13.61 21.19 -3.64
CA PRO A 481 -13.75 20.28 -2.51
C PRO A 481 -14.87 19.25 -2.71
N ALA A 482 -15.92 19.58 -3.47
CA ALA A 482 -17.01 18.64 -3.75
C ALA A 482 -16.61 17.54 -4.74
N ASN A 483 -15.54 17.73 -5.52
CA ASN A 483 -15.01 16.72 -6.44
C ASN A 483 -14.09 15.70 -5.75
N VAL A 484 -13.75 15.91 -4.47
CA VAL A 484 -12.78 15.10 -3.74
C VAL A 484 -13.46 14.51 -2.51
N HIS A 485 -13.34 13.20 -2.34
CA HIS A 485 -13.90 12.48 -1.21
C HIS A 485 -12.92 12.46 -0.03
N LYS A 486 -11.67 12.05 -0.27
CA LYS A 486 -10.58 12.07 0.71
C LYS A 486 -9.28 12.62 0.13
N MET A 487 -8.46 13.20 1.00
CA MET A 487 -7.08 13.56 0.71
C MET A 487 -6.14 12.98 1.77
N VAL A 488 -5.07 12.32 1.34
CA VAL A 488 -3.98 11.86 2.19
C VAL A 488 -2.72 12.60 1.77
N THR A 489 -2.11 13.34 2.69
CA THR A 489 -0.81 13.98 2.47
C THR A 489 0.27 13.25 3.23
N LEU A 490 1.37 12.94 2.55
CA LEU A 490 2.55 12.26 3.09
C LEU A 490 3.71 13.26 3.07
N ALA A 491 4.21 13.64 4.24
CA ALA A 491 5.38 14.52 4.37
C ALA A 491 5.30 15.85 3.59
N THR A 492 4.10 16.43 3.46
CA THR A 492 3.90 17.66 2.67
C THR A 492 4.39 18.89 3.42
N PRO A 493 5.29 19.73 2.86
CA PRO A 493 5.79 20.93 3.54
C PRO A 493 4.76 22.07 3.52
N HIS A 494 3.67 21.95 4.28
CA HIS A 494 2.57 22.93 4.30
C HIS A 494 3.01 24.35 4.67
N ARG A 495 4.12 24.48 5.40
CA ARG A 495 4.72 25.77 5.81
C ARG A 495 6.14 25.94 5.25
N GLY A 496 6.47 25.21 4.18
CA GLY A 496 7.76 25.23 3.51
C GLY A 496 8.86 24.51 4.28
N LEU A 497 10.09 24.52 3.78
CA LEU A 497 11.20 23.79 4.38
C LEU A 497 12.50 24.62 4.35
N PRO A 498 13.24 24.73 5.46
CA PRO A 498 14.45 25.54 5.52
C PRO A 498 15.53 25.19 4.47
N PRO A 499 15.76 23.91 4.09
CA PRO A 499 16.71 23.59 3.02
C PRO A 499 16.44 24.29 1.69
N ALA A 500 15.18 24.60 1.34
CA ALA A 500 14.82 25.25 0.08
C ALA A 500 15.49 26.64 -0.08
N TYR A 501 15.83 27.29 1.03
CA TYR A 501 16.59 28.54 1.02
C TYR A 501 17.96 28.41 0.36
N ARG A 502 18.69 27.32 0.66
CA ARG A 502 19.98 27.04 0.03
C ARG A 502 19.81 26.75 -1.45
N GLY A 503 18.73 26.05 -1.82
CA GLY A 503 18.38 25.79 -3.20
C GLY A 503 18.11 27.06 -3.99
N TRP A 504 17.08 27.79 -3.59
CA TRP A 504 16.63 28.99 -4.27
C TRP A 504 17.70 30.09 -4.24
N TYR A 505 18.13 30.57 -3.07
CA TYR A 505 19.09 31.70 -3.01
C TYR A 505 20.55 31.30 -3.17
N GLY A 506 20.91 30.04 -2.96
CA GLY A 506 22.30 29.60 -2.95
C GLY A 506 22.75 28.80 -4.16
N GLY A 507 21.82 28.43 -5.06
CA GLY A 507 22.14 27.50 -6.14
C GLY A 507 22.60 26.14 -5.63
N ASP A 508 22.12 25.72 -4.46
CA ASP A 508 22.53 24.47 -3.81
C ASP A 508 21.54 23.35 -4.10
N VAL A 509 21.95 22.42 -4.96
CA VAL A 509 21.17 21.24 -5.35
C VAL A 509 20.69 20.45 -4.12
N ARG A 510 21.52 20.23 -3.11
CA ARG A 510 21.09 19.45 -1.94
C ARG A 510 19.98 20.15 -1.17
N GLY A 511 20.05 21.48 -1.11
CA GLY A 511 19.01 22.32 -0.51
C GLY A 511 17.71 22.33 -1.30
N ALA A 512 17.80 22.41 -2.63
CA ALA A 512 16.63 22.48 -3.52
C ALA A 512 15.82 21.18 -3.56
N PHE A 513 16.48 20.02 -3.48
CA PHE A 513 15.84 18.75 -3.85
C PHE A 513 15.77 17.71 -2.73
N GLY A 514 16.46 17.89 -1.60
CA GLY A 514 16.41 16.94 -0.47
C GLY A 514 17.00 15.56 -0.74
N VAL A 515 17.59 15.39 -1.91
CA VAL A 515 18.27 14.19 -2.37
C VAL A 515 19.73 14.20 -1.94
N GLU A 516 20.10 13.27 -1.07
CA GLU A 516 21.49 12.91 -0.82
C GLU A 516 21.94 11.97 -1.96
N GLY A 517 22.43 12.50 -3.08
CA GLY A 517 22.89 11.59 -4.14
C GLY A 517 23.42 12.21 -5.41
N ALA A 518 24.29 11.43 -6.06
CA ALA A 518 24.88 11.68 -7.38
C ALA A 518 23.85 11.76 -8.53
N GLN A 519 22.64 11.23 -8.34
CA GLN A 519 21.69 10.98 -9.44
C GLN A 519 20.82 12.18 -9.78
N ALA A 520 20.11 12.75 -8.81
CA ALA A 520 19.39 14.01 -9.00
C ALA A 520 20.32 15.16 -9.37
N ALA A 521 21.54 15.09 -8.85
CA ALA A 521 22.63 15.93 -9.25
C ALA A 521 22.89 15.78 -10.79
N GLY A 522 23.14 14.56 -11.27
CA GLY A 522 23.36 14.28 -12.70
C GLY A 522 22.13 14.54 -13.58
N LEU A 523 20.93 14.52 -12.99
CA LEU A 523 19.67 14.89 -13.63
C LEU A 523 19.67 16.36 -14.02
N LEU A 524 20.01 17.22 -13.08
CA LEU A 524 20.02 18.66 -13.26
C LEU A 524 21.14 19.10 -14.19
N ALA A 525 22.28 18.42 -14.17
CA ALA A 525 23.38 18.73 -15.08
C ALA A 525 22.95 18.64 -16.55
N GLY A 526 22.16 17.63 -16.93
CA GLY A 526 21.64 17.51 -18.29
C GLY A 526 20.66 18.62 -18.65
N LEU A 527 19.75 18.94 -17.73
CA LEU A 527 18.78 20.02 -17.90
C LEU A 527 19.46 21.39 -18.07
N ILE A 528 20.42 21.73 -17.21
CA ILE A 528 21.16 23.00 -17.26
C ILE A 528 21.92 23.13 -18.57
N VAL A 529 22.61 22.07 -19.00
CA VAL A 529 23.41 22.10 -20.23
C VAL A 529 22.52 22.26 -21.47
N CYS A 530 21.33 21.66 -21.47
CA CYS A 530 20.38 21.78 -22.57
C CYS A 530 19.62 23.10 -22.60
N ASP A 531 19.40 23.73 -21.46
CA ASP A 531 18.72 25.02 -21.36
C ASP A 531 19.66 26.20 -21.70
N ARG A 532 20.98 25.99 -21.57
CA ARG A 532 21.97 27.04 -21.86
C ARG A 532 22.18 27.24 -23.36
N ASP A 533 22.02 28.45 -23.86
CA ASP A 533 22.63 28.90 -25.12
C ASP A 533 24.07 29.38 -24.84
N ASP A 534 25.08 28.50 -24.84
CA ASP A 534 26.43 28.94 -24.45
C ASP A 534 27.08 29.89 -25.45
N GLY A 535 26.68 29.91 -26.72
CA GLY A 535 27.35 30.70 -27.77
C GLY A 535 28.83 30.34 -28.00
N SER A 536 29.49 29.64 -27.07
CA SER A 536 30.86 29.17 -27.12
C SER A 536 30.87 27.77 -27.70
N GLY A 537 31.08 27.66 -29.00
CA GLY A 537 31.24 26.39 -29.73
C GLY A 537 32.50 25.59 -29.38
N ALA A 538 32.96 25.60 -28.13
CA ALA A 538 34.10 24.83 -27.65
C ALA A 538 33.64 23.41 -27.30
N SER A 539 33.66 22.51 -28.29
CA SER A 539 33.36 21.10 -28.12
C SER A 539 34.43 20.39 -27.26
N GLY A 540 34.00 19.57 -26.29
CA GLY A 540 34.87 18.68 -25.53
C GLY A 540 35.49 19.26 -24.27
N ALA A 541 35.12 20.48 -23.85
CA ALA A 541 35.56 21.05 -22.59
C ALA A 541 34.88 20.37 -21.39
N VAL A 542 35.65 20.11 -20.35
CA VAL A 542 35.10 19.82 -19.02
C VAL A 542 34.55 21.12 -18.48
N HIS A 543 33.24 21.16 -18.26
CA HIS A 543 32.55 22.27 -17.63
C HIS A 543 32.18 21.86 -16.21
N VAL A 544 32.49 22.71 -15.23
CA VAL A 544 32.06 22.52 -13.85
C VAL A 544 30.93 23.52 -13.61
N ILE A 545 29.73 23.01 -13.31
CA ILE A 545 28.56 23.86 -13.04
C ILE A 545 28.81 24.60 -11.73
N THR A 546 28.85 25.93 -11.78
CA THR A 546 29.03 26.79 -10.62
C THR A 546 27.71 27.00 -9.86
N SER A 547 27.78 27.40 -8.58
CA SER A 547 26.57 27.78 -7.82
C SER A 547 25.83 28.96 -8.44
N GLY A 548 26.52 29.85 -9.14
CA GLY A 548 25.89 30.95 -9.89
C GLY A 548 25.06 30.44 -11.06
N GLU A 549 25.62 29.54 -11.87
CA GLU A 549 24.88 28.92 -13.00
C GLU A 549 23.69 28.09 -12.51
N MET A 550 23.85 27.36 -11.40
CA MET A 550 22.75 26.62 -10.78
C MET A 550 21.67 27.57 -10.26
N PHE A 551 22.07 28.66 -9.61
CA PHE A 551 21.14 29.69 -9.14
C PHE A 551 20.34 30.31 -10.29
N ASP A 552 21.02 30.67 -11.39
CA ASP A 552 20.38 31.25 -12.57
C ASP A 552 19.37 30.28 -13.17
N TYR A 553 19.73 29.01 -13.33
CA TYR A 553 18.84 27.96 -13.84
C TYR A 553 17.62 27.73 -12.94
N ILE A 554 17.81 27.63 -11.62
CA ILE A 554 16.71 27.43 -10.68
C ILE A 554 15.71 28.60 -10.79
N HIS A 555 16.19 29.84 -10.90
CA HIS A 555 15.32 31.01 -11.03
C HIS A 555 14.61 31.10 -12.38
N SER A 556 15.30 30.80 -13.48
CA SER A 556 14.71 30.91 -14.82
C SER A 556 13.76 29.78 -15.15
N SER A 557 14.13 28.58 -14.71
CA SER A 557 13.61 27.34 -15.29
C SER A 557 12.92 26.47 -14.24
N MET A 558 12.98 26.83 -12.94
CA MET A 558 12.33 26.09 -11.86
C MET A 558 11.66 26.98 -10.79
N PRO A 559 10.72 27.86 -11.16
CA PRO A 559 10.05 28.76 -10.22
C PRO A 559 9.33 28.05 -9.05
N SER A 560 9.01 26.76 -9.16
CA SER A 560 8.44 25.99 -8.05
C SER A 560 9.37 25.84 -6.84
N ALA A 561 10.69 25.99 -6.99
CA ALA A 561 11.62 25.92 -5.86
C ALA A 561 11.38 27.07 -4.86
N GLU A 562 10.95 28.25 -5.34
CA GLU A 562 10.55 29.38 -4.49
C GLU A 562 9.37 29.02 -3.59
N HIS A 563 8.41 28.26 -4.12
CA HIS A 563 7.20 27.87 -3.40
C HIS A 563 7.47 26.92 -2.21
N LEU A 564 8.68 26.35 -2.12
CA LEU A 564 9.11 25.51 -1.01
C LEU A 564 9.79 26.28 0.13
N LEU A 565 10.07 27.58 -0.05
CA LEU A 565 10.63 28.43 1.00
C LEU A 565 9.71 28.44 2.23
N PRO A 566 10.24 28.55 3.46
CA PRO A 566 9.39 28.64 4.64
C PRO A 566 8.38 29.80 4.56
N ALA A 567 7.16 29.54 5.04
CA ALA A 567 6.11 30.55 5.09
C ALA A 567 6.45 31.66 6.12
N PRO A 568 5.93 32.89 5.96
CA PRO A 568 6.28 34.03 6.82
C PRO A 568 5.93 33.83 8.30
N ASP A 569 4.97 32.96 8.60
CA ASP A 569 4.47 32.63 9.94
C ASP A 569 5.35 31.63 10.70
N VAL A 570 6.38 31.05 10.06
CA VAL A 570 7.26 30.06 10.69
C VAL A 570 8.07 30.69 11.83
N GLN A 571 7.91 30.11 13.02
CA GLN A 571 8.60 30.51 14.25
C GLN A 571 9.17 29.28 14.97
N PRO A 572 10.39 29.36 15.55
CA PRO A 572 11.33 30.49 15.47
C PRO A 572 11.87 30.69 14.05
N ALA A 573 12.45 31.87 13.78
CA ALA A 573 13.03 32.18 12.47
C ALA A 573 14.01 31.09 11.99
N TYR A 574 13.88 30.69 10.73
CA TYR A 574 14.71 29.65 10.13
C TYR A 574 16.09 30.17 9.64
N LEU A 575 16.25 31.49 9.53
CA LEU A 575 17.53 32.16 9.25
C LEU A 575 17.96 32.97 10.47
N LEU A 576 19.14 32.64 10.99
CA LEU A 576 19.75 33.30 12.13
C LEU A 576 21.07 33.92 11.70
N ASP A 577 21.36 35.15 12.14
CA ASP A 577 22.69 35.71 11.98
C ASP A 577 23.75 34.77 12.57
N TYR A 578 24.78 34.49 11.78
CA TYR A 578 25.78 33.48 12.15
C TYR A 578 26.52 33.84 13.44
N ASN A 579 26.78 35.14 13.69
CA ASN A 579 27.58 35.60 14.81
C ASN A 579 26.75 35.85 16.08
N THR A 580 25.53 36.35 15.94
CA THR A 580 24.71 36.84 17.07
C THR A 580 23.57 35.90 17.46
N ASN A 581 23.24 34.91 16.62
CA ASN A 581 22.02 34.08 16.75
C ASN A 581 20.70 34.87 16.73
N ALA A 582 20.73 36.17 16.47
CA ALA A 582 19.51 36.95 16.29
C ALA A 582 18.80 36.50 15.00
N PRO A 583 17.45 36.55 14.94
CA PRO A 583 16.73 36.46 13.67
C PRO A 583 17.36 37.42 12.65
N PHE A 584 17.71 36.90 11.47
CA PHE A 584 18.60 37.61 10.56
C PHE A 584 18.02 38.98 10.13
N PRO A 585 18.80 40.09 10.23
CA PRO A 585 18.25 41.45 10.25
C PRO A 585 17.87 42.05 8.89
N PHE A 586 18.11 41.36 7.77
CA PHE A 586 17.89 41.90 6.41
C PHE A 586 16.63 41.36 5.70
N GLY A 587 15.72 40.74 6.44
CA GLY A 587 14.48 40.15 5.93
C GLY A 587 14.62 38.65 5.69
N VAL A 588 13.52 37.93 5.92
CA VAL A 588 13.37 36.56 5.44
C VAL A 588 12.74 36.62 4.04
N PRO A 589 13.18 35.78 3.10
CA PRO A 589 12.47 35.56 1.85
C PRO A 589 10.97 35.40 2.05
N TYR A 590 10.19 36.10 1.24
CA TYR A 590 8.74 36.06 1.32
C TYR A 590 8.20 35.00 0.35
N ASN A 591 7.65 33.90 0.90
CA ASN A 591 6.94 32.91 0.10
C ASN A 591 5.48 33.33 -0.10
N ALA A 592 5.22 34.11 -1.16
CA ALA A 592 3.89 34.60 -1.48
C ALA A 592 2.88 33.47 -1.71
N PHE A 593 3.32 32.35 -2.28
CA PHE A 593 2.45 31.21 -2.57
C PHE A 593 1.96 30.56 -1.28
N LEU A 594 2.85 30.22 -0.35
CA LEU A 594 2.43 29.62 0.93
C LEU A 594 1.76 30.60 1.86
N ASP A 595 2.10 31.90 1.80
CA ASP A 595 1.35 32.91 2.57
C ASP A 595 -0.12 32.94 2.13
N ASP A 596 -0.37 32.99 0.81
CA ASP A 596 -1.73 32.96 0.29
C ASP A 596 -2.43 31.63 0.62
N LEU A 597 -1.80 30.49 0.28
CA LEU A 597 -2.31 29.13 0.54
C LEU A 597 -2.57 28.85 2.04
N ASN A 598 -1.89 29.51 2.97
CA ASN A 598 -2.11 29.31 4.41
C ASN A 598 -3.05 30.37 5.02
N SER A 599 -3.53 31.32 4.22
CA SER A 599 -4.40 32.41 4.63
C SER A 599 -5.88 32.09 4.38
N ALA A 600 -6.75 32.89 5.02
CA ALA A 600 -8.18 32.90 4.73
C ALA A 600 -8.50 34.07 3.77
N GLY A 601 -9.31 33.81 2.74
CA GLY A 601 -9.77 34.83 1.79
C GLY A 601 -8.76 35.26 0.71
N GLY A 602 -7.67 34.52 0.55
CA GLY A 602 -6.68 34.66 -0.53
C GLY A 602 -7.18 34.16 -1.89
N ALA A 603 -6.30 34.17 -2.90
CA ALA A 603 -6.61 33.52 -4.19
C ALA A 603 -6.61 31.98 -4.05
N TRP A 604 -5.83 31.47 -3.10
CA TRP A 604 -5.98 30.15 -2.52
C TRP A 604 -6.47 30.28 -1.08
N ASP A 605 -7.74 29.98 -0.84
CA ASP A 605 -8.38 30.14 0.47
C ASP A 605 -8.35 28.83 1.27
N ALA A 606 -7.50 28.78 2.30
CA ALA A 606 -7.34 27.62 3.16
C ALA A 606 -8.67 27.17 3.79
N THR A 607 -9.60 28.09 4.03
CA THR A 607 -10.89 27.76 4.67
C THR A 607 -11.75 26.84 3.82
N ARG A 608 -11.46 26.69 2.52
CA ARG A 608 -12.10 25.69 1.64
C ARG A 608 -11.79 24.25 2.02
N LEU A 609 -10.75 24.01 2.82
CA LEU A 609 -10.46 22.70 3.40
C LEU A 609 -11.30 22.41 4.66
N ILE A 610 -12.06 23.36 5.18
CA ILE A 610 -12.88 23.19 6.39
C ILE A 610 -14.26 22.64 6.01
N GLY A 611 -14.54 21.41 6.42
CA GLY A 611 -15.81 20.73 6.18
C GLY A 611 -15.94 20.15 4.76
N GLY A 612 -16.75 19.09 4.62
CA GLY A 612 -17.05 18.45 3.33
C GLY A 612 -15.97 17.54 2.74
N LEU A 613 -14.71 17.63 3.18
CA LEU A 613 -13.59 16.81 2.74
C LEU A 613 -12.91 16.13 3.94
N THR A 614 -12.60 14.84 3.88
CA THR A 614 -11.78 14.17 4.91
C THR A 614 -10.30 14.25 4.54
N ILE A 615 -9.46 14.79 5.43
CA ILE A 615 -8.02 14.96 5.18
C ILE A 615 -7.20 14.18 6.21
N TYR A 616 -6.27 13.36 5.75
CA TYR A 616 -5.28 12.67 6.57
C TYR A 616 -3.88 13.26 6.32
N SER A 617 -3.31 13.93 7.31
CA SER A 617 -1.94 14.47 7.28
C SER A 617 -0.98 13.55 8.04
N SER A 618 -0.12 12.85 7.29
CA SER A 618 0.81 11.86 7.85
C SER A 618 2.26 12.30 7.63
N PHE A 619 3.06 12.24 8.68
CA PHE A 619 4.45 12.72 8.66
C PHE A 619 5.32 12.05 9.73
N SER A 620 6.63 12.06 9.52
CA SER A 620 7.63 11.59 10.48
C SER A 620 7.99 12.67 11.50
N SER A 621 8.37 12.27 12.71
CA SER A 621 8.81 13.22 13.76
C SER A 621 10.05 12.76 14.54
N SER A 622 10.63 11.60 14.23
CA SER A 622 11.83 11.08 14.89
C SER A 622 13.13 11.54 14.26
N GLU A 623 13.13 11.85 12.96
CA GLU A 623 14.36 12.20 12.27
C GLU A 623 14.80 13.61 12.61
N GLN A 624 16.13 13.79 12.66
CA GLN A 624 16.73 15.09 12.92
C GLN A 624 16.78 15.91 11.63
N THR A 625 15.75 16.74 11.44
CA THR A 625 15.57 17.59 10.28
C THR A 625 16.15 18.99 10.50
N ASN A 626 16.72 19.58 9.45
CA ASN A 626 17.24 20.95 9.50
C ASN A 626 16.09 21.95 9.67
N ILE A 627 16.08 22.68 10.79
CA ILE A 627 15.05 23.68 11.09
C ILE A 627 15.58 25.12 11.03
N GLN A 628 16.90 25.32 11.17
CA GLN A 628 17.51 26.64 11.16
C GLN A 628 18.91 26.64 10.55
N TYR A 629 19.24 27.70 9.82
CA TYR A 629 20.57 27.97 9.28
C TYR A 629 21.16 29.24 9.89
N GLY A 630 22.47 29.19 10.15
CA GLY A 630 23.25 30.40 10.39
C GLY A 630 23.59 31.03 9.06
N VAL A 631 23.39 32.33 8.91
CA VAL A 631 23.69 33.07 7.68
C VAL A 631 24.72 34.17 7.94
N LEU A 632 25.69 34.28 7.03
CA LEU A 632 26.60 35.43 6.96
C LEU A 632 25.96 36.53 6.09
N PRO A 633 26.39 37.80 6.23
CA PRO A 633 25.90 38.89 5.38
C PRO A 633 25.98 38.56 3.88
N PRO A 634 25.04 39.08 3.06
CA PRO A 634 25.09 38.90 1.62
C PRO A 634 26.46 39.31 1.05
N PRO A 635 26.95 38.64 -0.01
CA PRO A 635 28.13 39.11 -0.72
C PRO A 635 27.88 40.54 -1.22
N GLY A 636 28.77 41.47 -0.89
CA GLY A 636 28.64 42.87 -1.30
C GLY A 636 28.54 43.01 -2.82
N GLY A 637 27.92 44.10 -3.30
CA GLY A 637 27.87 44.42 -4.74
C GLY A 637 26.57 44.07 -5.47
N GLY A 638 25.47 43.78 -4.76
CA GLY A 638 24.14 43.64 -5.37
C GLY A 638 23.90 42.32 -6.11
N SER A 639 24.64 41.26 -5.77
CA SER A 639 24.37 39.91 -6.30
C SER A 639 23.01 39.41 -5.84
N SER A 640 22.25 38.80 -6.75
CA SER A 640 21.02 38.07 -6.46
C SER A 640 21.30 36.73 -5.77
N LEU A 641 22.47 36.14 -6.01
CA LEU A 641 22.96 34.97 -5.30
C LEU A 641 23.22 35.35 -3.83
N TRP A 642 22.61 34.58 -2.91
CA TRP A 642 22.64 34.83 -1.47
C TRP A 642 22.16 36.24 -1.09
N GLN A 643 21.14 36.76 -1.80
CA GLN A 643 20.54 38.07 -1.55
C GLN A 643 20.20 38.31 -0.06
N TYR A 644 19.82 37.25 0.66
CA TYR A 644 19.45 37.27 2.08
C TYR A 644 20.51 36.64 3.00
N GLY A 645 21.76 36.54 2.55
CA GLY A 645 22.88 36.01 3.32
C GLY A 645 23.34 34.63 2.85
N ILE A 646 24.57 34.25 3.22
CA ILE A 646 25.16 32.96 2.84
C ILE A 646 24.91 31.95 3.95
N ALA A 647 24.18 30.87 3.66
CA ALA A 647 23.97 29.81 4.64
C ALA A 647 25.28 29.08 4.98
N VAL A 648 25.59 28.97 6.28
CA VAL A 648 26.73 28.25 6.81
C VAL A 648 26.33 26.84 7.21
N LEU A 649 27.19 25.86 6.89
CA LEU A 649 27.04 24.46 7.29
C LEU A 649 28.04 24.08 8.39
N PRO A 650 27.69 23.15 9.30
CA PRO A 650 26.39 22.48 9.44
C PRO A 650 25.26 23.45 9.87
N PRO A 651 23.98 23.07 9.68
CA PRO A 651 22.84 23.89 10.10
C PRO A 651 22.92 24.20 11.60
N LYS A 652 22.43 25.39 11.99
CA LYS A 652 22.43 25.84 13.40
C LYS A 652 21.44 25.08 14.25
N GLY A 653 20.29 24.69 13.68
CA GLY A 653 19.22 24.02 14.40
C GLY A 653 18.76 22.78 13.65
N ARG A 654 18.62 21.68 14.39
CA ARG A 654 17.92 20.46 13.97
C ARG A 654 16.78 20.17 14.94
N GLY A 655 15.70 19.63 14.42
CA GLY A 655 14.50 19.29 15.19
C GLY A 655 13.70 18.16 14.55
N PRO A 656 12.56 17.77 15.15
CA PRO A 656 11.69 16.70 14.66
C PRO A 656 11.27 16.88 13.20
N GLY A 657 11.32 15.80 12.42
CA GLY A 657 10.79 15.74 11.06
C GLY A 657 11.09 14.40 10.39
N ASP A 658 11.25 14.40 9.07
CA ASP A 658 11.55 13.22 8.24
C ASP A 658 12.94 13.28 7.56
N SER A 659 13.90 13.97 8.18
CA SER A 659 15.23 14.35 7.66
C SER A 659 15.26 15.50 6.64
N PHE A 660 14.11 15.87 6.04
CA PHE A 660 14.04 16.95 5.04
C PHE A 660 12.99 18.01 5.37
N VAL A 661 11.74 17.60 5.59
CA VAL A 661 10.60 18.42 5.98
C VAL A 661 10.44 18.39 7.51
N PRO A 662 10.48 19.55 8.18
CA PRO A 662 10.23 19.61 9.62
C PRO A 662 8.80 19.18 9.96
N ALA A 663 8.61 18.48 11.09
CA ALA A 663 7.29 18.02 11.53
C ALA A 663 6.30 19.18 11.73
N TYR A 664 6.78 20.36 12.13
CA TYR A 664 5.95 21.56 12.28
C TYR A 664 5.40 22.09 10.94
N SER A 665 6.10 21.79 9.84
CA SER A 665 5.68 22.15 8.49
C SER A 665 4.83 21.05 7.86
N ALA A 666 5.11 19.79 8.19
CA ALA A 666 4.35 18.64 7.71
C ALA A 666 2.97 18.48 8.38
N ASN A 667 2.79 19.06 9.56
CA ASN A 667 1.52 19.08 10.28
C ASN A 667 0.59 20.16 9.74
N LEU A 668 -0.49 19.76 9.08
CA LEU A 668 -1.45 20.69 8.46
C LEU A 668 -2.21 21.55 9.48
N LYS A 669 -2.49 21.08 10.70
CA LYS A 669 -3.17 21.89 11.73
C LYS A 669 -2.29 23.01 12.30
N GLN A 670 -0.99 23.01 12.01
CA GLN A 670 -0.15 24.17 12.34
C GLN A 670 -0.38 25.36 11.41
N VAL A 671 -1.13 25.19 10.32
CA VAL A 671 -1.65 26.31 9.54
C VAL A 671 -2.75 26.98 10.34
N ALA A 672 -2.54 28.25 10.70
CA ALA A 672 -3.44 28.98 11.60
C ALA A 672 -4.90 29.02 11.12
N ALA A 673 -5.13 29.16 9.80
CA ALA A 673 -6.47 29.16 9.21
C ALA A 673 -7.20 27.81 9.35
N LEU A 674 -6.48 26.72 9.60
CA LEU A 674 -7.01 25.36 9.74
C LEU A 674 -7.02 24.87 11.19
N ALA A 675 -6.59 25.73 12.13
CA ALA A 675 -6.55 25.40 13.55
C ALA A 675 -7.97 25.04 14.04
N GLY A 676 -8.14 23.80 14.50
CA GLY A 676 -9.44 23.31 15.00
C GLY A 676 -10.36 22.69 13.95
N ALA A 677 -9.92 22.53 12.69
CA ALA A 677 -10.69 21.81 11.68
C ALA A 677 -10.90 20.33 12.10
N GLY A 678 -12.16 19.94 12.31
CA GLY A 678 -12.54 18.61 12.80
C GLY A 678 -12.43 17.50 11.75
N ASN A 679 -12.36 17.86 10.48
CA ASN A 679 -12.24 16.95 9.33
C ASN A 679 -10.78 16.67 8.93
N ILE A 680 -9.81 17.27 9.63
CA ILE A 680 -8.38 17.04 9.43
C ILE A 680 -7.88 16.10 10.54
N TYR A 681 -7.35 14.96 10.13
CA TYR A 681 -6.79 13.93 11.00
C TYR A 681 -5.28 13.91 10.83
N GLU A 682 -4.55 13.86 11.94
CA GLU A 682 -3.09 13.88 11.91
C GLU A 682 -2.57 12.59 12.50
N ARG A 683 -1.54 12.03 11.85
CA ARG A 683 -0.71 11.01 12.46
C ARG A 683 0.75 11.37 12.30
N GLY A 684 1.35 11.78 13.43
CA GLY A 684 2.80 11.71 13.59
C GLY A 684 3.23 10.28 13.90
N GLU A 685 4.49 9.96 13.66
CA GLU A 685 5.12 8.66 13.92
C GLU A 685 4.84 8.03 15.30
N ASN A 686 4.76 8.83 16.36
CA ASN A 686 4.42 8.30 17.70
C ASN A 686 3.03 7.64 17.76
N SER A 687 2.18 7.88 16.76
CA SER A 687 0.89 7.21 16.55
C SER A 687 0.91 6.13 15.45
N ILE A 688 2.01 6.04 14.68
CA ILE A 688 2.27 5.02 13.65
C ILE A 688 3.41 4.12 14.14
N LEU A 689 3.12 3.31 15.17
CA LEU A 689 3.94 2.14 15.57
C LEU A 689 5.45 2.38 15.88
N GLY A 690 5.90 3.63 16.05
CA GLY A 690 7.23 3.97 16.59
C GLY A 690 8.43 3.77 15.65
N GLU A 691 8.27 3.92 14.34
CA GLU A 691 9.37 3.80 13.36
C GLU A 691 9.70 5.12 12.64
N ALA A 692 10.99 5.41 12.54
CA ALA A 692 11.49 6.59 11.86
C ALA A 692 11.38 6.45 10.34
N PHE A 693 10.73 7.44 9.70
CA PHE A 693 10.64 7.50 8.24
C PHE A 693 11.51 8.64 7.72
N ASN A 694 12.40 8.33 6.78
CA ASN A 694 13.07 9.32 5.93
C ASN A 694 12.09 9.80 4.85
N HIS A 695 12.20 11.07 4.47
CA HIS A 695 11.42 11.73 3.42
C HIS A 695 11.33 10.93 2.12
N SER A 696 12.44 10.39 1.60
CA SER A 696 12.42 9.59 0.36
C SER A 696 11.69 8.26 0.53
N THR A 697 11.81 7.65 1.72
CA THR A 697 11.33 6.29 1.99
C THR A 697 9.91 6.23 2.54
N ILE A 698 9.32 7.36 2.96
CA ILE A 698 8.01 7.35 3.62
C ILE A 698 6.92 6.74 2.72
N VAL A 699 7.03 6.92 1.40
CA VAL A 699 6.11 6.37 0.40
C VAL A 699 6.40 4.93 -0.01
N SER A 700 7.58 4.39 0.29
CA SER A 700 7.90 2.98 0.00
C SER A 700 7.83 2.10 1.25
N ASN A 701 7.71 2.72 2.43
CA ASN A 701 7.67 2.03 3.71
C ASN A 701 6.39 1.18 3.85
N PRO A 702 6.53 -0.15 4.10
CA PRO A 702 5.39 -1.07 4.25
C PRO A 702 4.31 -0.62 5.23
N ARG A 703 4.70 -0.03 6.37
CA ARG A 703 3.74 0.43 7.39
C ARG A 703 2.95 1.64 6.93
N MET A 704 3.63 2.61 6.31
CA MET A 704 2.95 3.79 5.77
C MET A 704 2.01 3.40 4.63
N VAL A 705 2.43 2.50 3.75
CA VAL A 705 1.60 2.03 2.64
C VAL A 705 0.33 1.30 3.13
N ARG A 706 0.45 0.43 4.15
CA ARG A 706 -0.72 -0.17 4.82
C ARG A 706 -1.62 0.89 5.46
N GLN A 707 -1.02 1.93 6.05
CA GLN A 707 -1.76 3.03 6.67
C GLN A 707 -2.52 3.88 5.63
N VAL A 708 -1.93 4.12 4.45
CA VAL A 708 -2.60 4.78 3.31
C VAL A 708 -3.82 3.97 2.88
N LEU A 709 -3.71 2.65 2.74
CA LEU A 709 -4.86 1.82 2.42
C LEU A 709 -5.94 1.87 3.51
N PHE A 710 -5.56 1.90 4.78
CA PHE A 710 -6.55 2.10 5.85
C PHE A 710 -7.27 3.44 5.71
N TYR A 711 -6.58 4.52 5.36
CA TYR A 711 -7.23 5.82 5.15
C TYR A 711 -8.20 5.82 3.97
N LEU A 712 -7.84 5.13 2.89
CA LEU A 712 -8.67 5.03 1.69
C LEU A 712 -9.87 4.11 1.89
N SER A 713 -9.64 2.94 2.48
CA SER A 713 -10.60 1.84 2.51
C SER A 713 -11.29 1.61 3.84
N GLY A 714 -10.77 2.12 4.96
CA GLY A 714 -11.23 1.77 6.30
C GLY A 714 -10.90 0.34 6.74
N LEU A 715 -10.18 -0.44 5.92
CA LEU A 715 -9.80 -1.82 6.19
C LEU A 715 -8.35 -1.91 6.66
N GLN A 716 -8.05 -2.85 7.56
CA GLN A 716 -6.68 -3.13 8.00
C GLN A 716 -6.09 -4.27 7.18
N ALA A 717 -4.99 -3.99 6.49
CA ALA A 717 -4.11 -5.02 5.94
C ALA A 717 -3.12 -5.47 7.03
N ASP A 718 -2.91 -6.78 7.14
CA ASP A 718 -1.91 -7.33 8.05
C ASP A 718 -0.48 -7.21 7.48
N GLU A 719 0.51 -7.66 8.26
CA GLU A 719 1.92 -7.60 7.85
C GLU A 719 2.26 -8.61 6.73
N GLN A 720 1.51 -9.69 6.58
CA GLN A 720 1.73 -10.69 5.54
C GLN A 720 1.21 -10.22 4.19
N PHE A 721 0.20 -9.34 4.16
CA PHE A 721 -0.32 -8.71 2.94
C PHE A 721 0.77 -8.00 2.14
N TRP A 722 1.70 -7.35 2.85
CA TRP A 722 2.86 -6.74 2.24
C TRP A 722 4.07 -6.80 3.18
N ASN A 723 4.95 -7.76 2.88
CA ASN A 723 6.23 -7.92 3.54
C ASN A 723 7.41 -7.78 2.56
N VAL A 724 7.21 -7.06 1.45
CA VAL A 724 8.34 -6.69 0.60
C VAL A 724 9.07 -5.60 1.35
N ASP A 725 10.32 -5.87 1.71
CA ASP A 725 11.21 -4.83 2.21
C ASP A 725 11.12 -3.62 1.25
N PRO A 726 11.14 -2.37 1.75
CA PRO A 726 11.28 -1.22 0.86
C PRO A 726 12.44 -1.54 -0.10
N PRO A 727 12.30 -1.31 -1.43
CA PRO A 727 13.38 -1.55 -2.37
C PRO A 727 14.60 -0.96 -1.71
N THR A 728 15.59 -1.81 -1.43
CA THR A 728 16.68 -1.49 -0.51
C THR A 728 17.47 -0.33 -1.08
N GLU A 729 17.01 0.92 -0.95
CA GLU A 729 17.51 2.20 -1.50
C GLU A 729 18.59 1.99 -2.56
N PRO A 730 18.30 1.32 -3.70
CA PRO A 730 19.17 0.36 -4.38
C PRO A 730 20.64 0.46 -4.00
N GLY A 731 21.00 0.04 -2.77
CA GLY A 731 22.11 0.61 -1.98
C GLY A 731 23.04 1.50 -2.80
N PHE A 732 22.64 2.74 -3.11
CA PHE A 732 23.43 3.60 -4.02
C PHE A 732 24.61 4.25 -3.30
N LEU A 733 25.28 3.45 -2.46
CA LEU A 733 26.52 3.76 -1.75
C LEU A 733 27.71 3.84 -2.72
N GLY A 734 27.60 4.66 -3.76
CA GLY A 734 28.62 4.75 -4.79
C GLY A 734 28.46 5.94 -5.72
N SER A 735 28.51 5.64 -7.02
CA SER A 735 28.59 6.63 -8.09
C SER A 735 27.55 6.37 -9.17
N ALA A 736 27.18 7.43 -9.88
CA ALA A 736 26.33 7.37 -11.06
C ALA A 736 26.95 8.15 -12.21
N ILE A 737 26.73 7.70 -13.44
CA ILE A 737 26.94 8.49 -14.66
C ILE A 737 25.59 8.80 -15.28
N SER A 738 25.33 10.08 -15.50
CA SER A 738 24.18 10.60 -16.25
C SER A 738 24.69 11.04 -17.61
N VAL A 739 24.29 10.34 -18.68
CA VAL A 739 24.56 10.75 -20.06
C VAL A 739 23.29 11.36 -20.62
N PHE A 740 23.39 12.51 -21.25
CA PHE A 740 22.25 13.22 -21.80
C PHE A 740 22.54 13.74 -23.20
N SER A 741 21.48 13.92 -23.99
CA SER A 741 21.55 14.63 -25.25
C SER A 741 20.35 15.55 -25.41
N CYS A 742 20.64 16.78 -25.83
CA CYS A 742 19.64 17.73 -26.28
C CYS A 742 19.42 17.50 -27.78
N SER A 743 18.15 17.50 -28.20
CA SER A 743 17.73 17.35 -29.59
C SER A 743 18.58 18.14 -30.59
N PRO A 744 18.74 17.67 -31.84
CA PRO A 744 18.12 16.49 -32.43
C PRO A 744 19.11 15.33 -32.59
N VAL A 745 19.80 14.94 -31.53
CA VAL A 745 20.64 13.72 -31.52
C VAL A 745 20.07 12.68 -30.58
N ARG A 746 20.02 11.43 -31.05
CA ARG A 746 19.71 10.25 -30.25
C ARG A 746 21.01 9.56 -29.83
N ILE A 747 21.10 9.12 -28.58
CA ILE A 747 22.30 8.47 -28.02
C ILE A 747 22.08 7.02 -27.55
N LEU A 748 23.17 6.24 -27.60
CA LEU A 748 23.32 4.88 -27.09
C LEU A 748 24.68 4.76 -26.39
N VAL A 749 24.65 4.45 -25.10
CA VAL A 749 25.82 4.29 -24.25
C VAL A 749 26.22 2.81 -24.21
N THR A 750 27.50 2.53 -24.36
CA THR A 750 28.13 1.24 -24.09
C THR A 750 29.06 1.39 -22.89
N ASP A 751 28.88 0.55 -21.87
CA ASP A 751 29.73 0.56 -20.67
C ASP A 751 31.05 -0.21 -20.87
N PRO A 752 31.97 -0.18 -19.89
CA PRO A 752 33.25 -0.90 -19.99
C PRO A 752 33.13 -2.42 -20.13
N LEU A 753 31.98 -3.01 -19.79
CA LEU A 753 31.70 -4.45 -19.90
C LEU A 753 31.06 -4.81 -21.25
N GLY A 754 30.84 -3.83 -22.13
CA GLY A 754 30.23 -4.01 -23.45
C GLY A 754 28.70 -4.04 -23.44
N ARG A 755 28.06 -3.79 -22.28
CA ARG A 755 26.61 -3.71 -22.15
C ARG A 755 26.12 -2.36 -22.67
N GLN A 756 24.91 -2.31 -23.22
CA GLN A 756 24.36 -1.11 -23.84
C GLN A 756 23.12 -0.56 -23.10
N ALA A 757 23.02 0.76 -22.96
CA ALA A 757 21.81 1.45 -22.51
C ALA A 757 21.56 2.70 -23.38
N GLY A 758 20.34 2.93 -23.83
CA GLY A 758 19.97 4.06 -24.69
C GLY A 758 18.94 3.69 -25.74
N LEU A 759 18.81 4.50 -26.79
CA LEU A 759 17.85 4.23 -27.86
C LEU A 759 18.55 3.58 -29.04
N ASN A 760 17.93 2.55 -29.61
CA ASN A 760 18.40 1.90 -30.83
C ASN A 760 18.49 2.93 -31.97
N MET A 761 19.63 2.96 -32.64
CA MET A 761 19.91 3.97 -33.67
C MET A 761 18.99 3.88 -34.88
N THR A 762 18.49 2.68 -35.19
CA THR A 762 17.61 2.43 -36.33
C THR A 762 16.14 2.50 -35.93
N THR A 763 15.75 1.79 -34.87
CA THR A 763 14.34 1.61 -34.51
C THR A 763 13.83 2.65 -33.53
N GLY A 764 14.72 3.33 -32.79
CA GLY A 764 14.34 4.22 -31.69
C GLY A 764 13.78 3.51 -30.46
N GLN A 765 13.80 2.19 -30.43
CA GLN A 765 13.38 1.42 -29.26
C GLN A 765 14.43 1.48 -28.15
N VAL A 766 13.99 1.45 -26.89
CA VAL A 766 14.87 1.40 -25.73
C VAL A 766 15.67 0.10 -25.73
N ILE A 767 16.98 0.22 -25.57
CA ILE A 767 17.92 -0.85 -25.25
C ILE A 767 18.39 -0.59 -23.81
N ASN A 768 18.24 -1.58 -22.93
CA ASN A 768 18.66 -1.45 -21.54
C ASN A 768 19.27 -2.75 -21.00
N GLN A 769 20.53 -2.99 -21.34
CA GLN A 769 21.32 -4.16 -20.94
C GLN A 769 22.21 -3.89 -19.72
N ILE A 770 22.30 -2.64 -19.26
CA ILE A 770 23.05 -2.25 -18.08
C ILE A 770 22.12 -2.39 -16.87
N PRO A 771 22.40 -3.28 -15.91
CA PRO A 771 21.56 -3.48 -14.73
C PRO A 771 21.32 -2.17 -13.97
N GLY A 772 20.06 -1.88 -13.67
CA GLY A 772 19.65 -0.69 -12.93
C GLY A 772 19.75 0.62 -13.72
N ALA A 773 20.17 0.61 -14.99
CA ALA A 773 20.19 1.85 -15.76
C ALA A 773 18.77 2.30 -16.11
N TYR A 774 18.54 3.61 -16.08
CA TYR A 774 17.36 4.26 -16.61
C TYR A 774 17.66 4.81 -18.01
N VAL A 775 16.70 4.69 -18.92
CA VAL A 775 16.77 5.21 -20.29
C VAL A 775 15.46 5.91 -20.61
N SER A 776 15.53 7.20 -20.95
CA SER A 776 14.37 7.95 -21.42
C SER A 776 13.85 7.40 -22.75
N THR A 777 12.58 7.61 -23.01
CA THR A 777 11.93 7.16 -24.24
C THR A 777 12.23 8.09 -25.41
N ALA A 778 11.91 7.63 -26.63
CA ALA A 778 12.10 8.45 -27.83
C ALA A 778 11.14 9.64 -27.82
N GLY A 779 11.68 10.86 -27.90
CA GLY A 779 10.92 12.11 -27.86
C GLY A 779 11.02 12.85 -26.53
N ASP A 780 11.57 12.22 -25.49
CA ASP A 780 11.88 12.89 -24.23
C ASP A 780 13.06 13.85 -24.43
N GLU A 781 12.90 15.10 -23.98
CA GLU A 781 13.94 16.13 -24.09
C GLU A 781 14.26 16.74 -22.70
N PRO A 782 15.52 16.66 -22.25
CA PRO A 782 16.64 15.97 -22.90
C PRO A 782 16.47 14.45 -22.90
N GLN A 783 17.01 13.77 -23.92
CA GLN A 783 17.19 12.33 -23.83
C GLN A 783 18.20 12.05 -22.73
N GLN A 784 17.91 11.11 -21.84
CA GLN A 784 18.73 10.84 -20.68
C GLN A 784 18.92 9.35 -20.42
N ILE A 785 20.15 9.01 -20.00
CA ILE A 785 20.56 7.67 -19.62
C ILE A 785 21.29 7.78 -18.28
N ILE A 786 20.73 7.22 -17.22
CA ILE A 786 21.34 7.21 -15.88
C ILE A 786 21.82 5.79 -15.61
N ILE A 787 23.11 5.64 -15.36
CA ILE A 787 23.74 4.36 -15.05
C ILE A 787 24.25 4.42 -13.60
N PRO A 788 23.53 3.80 -12.66
CA PRO A 788 24.01 3.69 -11.29
C PRO A 788 25.10 2.63 -11.15
N GLY A 789 25.80 2.63 -10.02
CA GLY A 789 26.82 1.62 -9.70
C GLY A 789 27.95 1.58 -10.73
N THR A 790 28.44 2.77 -11.09
CA THR A 790 29.27 2.94 -12.30
C THR A 790 30.54 2.09 -12.28
N THR A 791 30.73 1.27 -13.32
CA THR A 791 31.97 0.52 -13.53
C THR A 791 33.07 1.49 -13.96
N LEU A 792 34.21 1.49 -13.27
CA LEU A 792 35.36 2.31 -13.67
C LEU A 792 35.86 1.90 -15.07
N GLY A 793 36.17 2.88 -15.92
CA GLY A 793 36.67 2.64 -17.27
C GLY A 793 36.06 3.54 -18.34
N LEU A 794 36.19 3.10 -19.59
CA LEU A 794 35.79 3.84 -20.78
C LEU A 794 34.33 3.55 -21.16
N TYR A 795 33.50 4.58 -21.11
CA TYR A 795 32.16 4.58 -21.67
C TYR A 795 32.20 5.12 -23.10
N ARG A 796 31.50 4.46 -24.02
CA ARG A 796 31.35 4.93 -25.41
C ARG A 796 29.92 5.38 -25.62
N VAL A 797 29.72 6.57 -26.17
CA VAL A 797 28.40 7.09 -26.48
C VAL A 797 28.32 7.28 -27.97
N ASN A 798 27.55 6.42 -28.62
CA ASN A 798 27.24 6.60 -30.03
C ASN A 798 26.06 7.56 -30.13
N GLY A 799 26.08 8.46 -31.10
CA GLY A 799 24.98 9.38 -31.39
C GLY A 799 24.54 9.28 -32.85
N ILE A 800 23.27 9.53 -33.15
CA ILE A 800 22.77 9.72 -34.51
C ILE A 800 21.85 10.94 -34.59
N GLY A 801 22.05 11.80 -35.58
CA GLY A 801 21.16 12.92 -35.85
C GLY A 801 19.79 12.44 -36.33
N VAL A 802 18.71 12.85 -35.65
CA VAL A 802 17.33 12.53 -36.03
C VAL A 802 16.64 13.68 -36.77
N ALA A 803 17.25 14.86 -36.79
CA ALA A 803 16.86 16.00 -37.62
C ALA A 803 18.10 16.88 -37.89
N THR A 804 17.92 17.96 -38.65
CA THR A 804 18.96 18.98 -38.82
C THR A 804 18.80 20.07 -37.77
N GLY A 805 19.84 20.35 -37.00
CA GLY A 805 19.80 21.38 -35.95
C GLY A 805 21.02 21.36 -35.03
N PRO A 806 21.16 22.38 -34.16
CA PRO A 806 22.17 22.37 -33.11
C PRO A 806 21.86 21.24 -32.12
N TYR A 807 22.88 20.59 -31.59
CA TYR A 807 22.76 19.55 -30.57
C TYR A 807 23.80 19.75 -29.49
N LYS A 808 23.52 19.15 -28.32
CA LYS A 808 24.55 18.89 -27.32
C LYS A 808 24.44 17.46 -26.79
N VAL A 809 25.57 16.83 -26.55
CA VAL A 809 25.67 15.55 -25.85
C VAL A 809 26.64 15.73 -24.69
N GLY A 810 26.26 15.30 -23.51
CA GLY A 810 27.15 15.38 -22.36
C GLY A 810 27.05 14.17 -21.47
N ALA A 811 28.02 14.04 -20.58
CA ALA A 811 27.95 13.11 -19.46
C ALA A 811 28.39 13.83 -18.19
N ALA A 812 27.65 13.59 -17.11
CA ALA A 812 27.94 14.01 -15.76
C ALA A 812 28.26 12.77 -14.92
N TYR A 813 29.38 12.80 -14.21
CA TYR A 813 29.73 11.78 -13.21
C TYR A 813 29.62 12.39 -11.81
N ALA A 814 28.98 11.66 -10.90
CA ALA A 814 28.87 12.09 -9.52
C ALA A 814 29.04 10.90 -8.55
N THR A 815 29.51 11.21 -7.35
CA THR A 815 29.73 10.25 -6.25
C THR A 815 28.97 10.71 -5.01
N ALA A 816 28.67 9.78 -4.08
CA ALA A 816 28.03 10.12 -2.81
C ALA A 816 28.77 11.24 -2.04
N ASP A 817 30.12 11.19 -2.04
CA ASP A 817 30.95 12.10 -1.24
C ASP A 817 31.26 13.43 -1.95
N ARG A 818 31.16 13.47 -3.29
CA ARG A 818 31.43 14.68 -4.10
C ARG A 818 30.37 14.84 -5.19
N PRO A 819 29.43 15.80 -5.03
CA PRO A 819 28.42 16.11 -6.02
C PRO A 819 28.95 17.05 -7.12
N ASP A 820 30.23 17.45 -7.08
CA ASP A 820 30.82 18.27 -8.13
C ASP A 820 30.74 17.53 -9.47
N PHE A 821 29.98 18.09 -10.41
CA PHE A 821 29.82 17.49 -11.74
C PHE A 821 31.09 17.67 -12.53
N LEU A 822 31.74 16.56 -12.85
CA LEU A 822 32.58 16.54 -14.03
C LEU A 822 31.65 16.37 -15.24
N THR A 823 31.18 17.48 -15.81
CA THR A 823 30.44 17.46 -17.06
C THR A 823 31.39 17.60 -18.24
N GLN A 824 31.43 16.61 -19.12
CA GLN A 824 32.04 16.77 -20.44
C GLN A 824 30.92 16.99 -21.45
N VAL A 825 30.97 18.11 -22.18
CA VAL A 825 29.91 18.49 -23.12
C VAL A 825 30.48 18.62 -24.53
N PHE A 826 29.78 18.02 -25.49
CA PHE A 826 30.04 18.13 -26.91
C PHE A 826 28.85 18.85 -27.54
N SER A 827 29.11 19.94 -28.25
CA SER A 827 28.09 20.71 -28.96
C SER A 827 28.44 20.79 -30.45
N GLY A 828 27.43 20.90 -31.30
CA GLY A 828 27.63 21.08 -32.74
C GLY A 828 26.29 21.21 -33.47
N THR A 829 26.34 21.13 -34.80
CA THR A 829 25.15 20.99 -35.64
C THR A 829 25.15 19.60 -36.24
N THR A 830 24.01 18.94 -36.24
CA THR A 830 23.82 17.64 -36.89
C THR A 830 22.92 17.77 -38.11
N VAL A 831 23.01 16.81 -39.02
CA VAL A 831 21.98 16.52 -40.02
C VAL A 831 21.36 15.14 -39.77
N LEU A 832 20.23 14.88 -40.42
CA LEU A 832 19.56 13.57 -40.37
C LEU A 832 20.53 12.43 -40.74
N ASN A 833 20.57 11.38 -39.93
CA ASN A 833 21.41 10.18 -40.04
C ASN A 833 22.93 10.40 -39.91
N GLN A 834 23.38 11.58 -39.49
CA GLN A 834 24.80 11.78 -39.19
C GLN A 834 25.17 11.06 -37.89
N SER A 835 26.18 10.20 -37.94
CA SER A 835 26.64 9.41 -36.78
C SER A 835 27.81 10.08 -36.05
N TYR A 836 27.83 9.91 -34.74
CA TYR A 836 28.85 10.41 -33.82
C TYR A 836 29.32 9.31 -32.87
N GLN A 837 30.54 9.45 -32.38
CA GLN A 837 31.04 8.66 -31.27
C GLN A 837 31.78 9.57 -30.31
N PHE A 838 31.33 9.57 -29.06
CA PHE A 838 31.94 10.26 -27.94
C PHE A 838 32.48 9.22 -26.97
N THR A 839 33.50 9.58 -26.21
CA THR A 839 34.07 8.72 -25.18
C THR A 839 34.20 9.48 -23.87
N PHE A 840 33.81 8.83 -22.78
CA PHE A 840 33.90 9.36 -21.43
C PHE A 840 34.69 8.37 -20.59
N ASN A 841 35.81 8.79 -20.03
CA ASN A 841 36.64 7.92 -19.21
C ASN A 841 36.45 8.27 -17.73
N ILE A 842 35.99 7.30 -16.94
CA ILE A 842 35.88 7.44 -15.49
C ILE A 842 37.18 6.92 -14.87
N PRO A 843 38.04 7.81 -14.32
CA PRO A 843 39.39 7.44 -13.91
C PRO A 843 39.38 6.53 -12.67
N LEU A 844 40.35 5.59 -12.61
CA LEU A 844 40.58 4.68 -11.48
C LEU A 844 41.02 5.38 -10.19
N SER A 845 41.48 6.63 -10.29
CA SER A 845 41.77 7.50 -9.15
C SER A 845 41.32 8.91 -9.50
N ILE A 846 40.41 9.47 -8.70
CA ILE A 846 40.24 10.93 -8.65
C ILE A 846 41.47 11.44 -7.90
N SER A 847 42.57 11.68 -8.64
CA SER A 847 43.74 12.36 -8.08
C SER A 847 43.25 13.62 -7.37
N THR A 848 43.71 13.84 -6.15
CA THR A 848 43.43 15.03 -5.35
C THR A 848 43.75 16.29 -6.12
N TYR A 849 42.80 16.79 -6.92
CA TYR A 849 42.68 18.22 -7.10
C TYR A 849 42.39 18.75 -5.70
N LEU A 850 43.34 19.53 -5.19
CA LEU A 850 43.30 20.19 -3.89
C LEU A 850 41.89 20.76 -3.65
N PRO A 851 41.39 20.74 -2.40
CA PRO A 851 40.14 21.41 -2.10
C PRO A 851 40.26 22.83 -2.66
N ILE A 852 39.33 23.19 -3.55
CA ILE A 852 39.08 24.60 -3.83
C ILE A 852 38.60 25.14 -2.48
N ILE A 853 39.54 25.64 -1.68
CA ILE A 853 39.24 26.74 -0.78
C ILE A 853 38.53 27.73 -1.67
N LEU A 854 37.26 28.01 -1.37
CA LEU A 854 36.49 29.11 -1.94
C LEU A 854 37.45 30.27 -2.18
N LYS A 855 37.87 30.47 -3.43
CA LYS A 855 38.59 31.68 -3.78
C LYS A 855 37.49 32.71 -3.91
N GLU A 856 37.19 33.31 -2.77
CA GLU A 856 36.34 34.47 -2.63
C GLU A 856 36.65 35.44 -3.78
N ALA A 857 35.61 35.92 -4.45
CA ALA A 857 35.71 37.15 -5.21
C ALA A 857 35.80 38.32 -4.20
N THR A 858 36.86 38.36 -3.40
CA THR A 858 37.25 39.59 -2.72
C THR A 858 37.91 40.46 -3.78
N GLY A 859 37.14 41.40 -4.32
CA GLY A 859 37.70 42.57 -4.99
C GLY A 859 38.48 43.41 -3.98
N GLN A 860 39.68 42.95 -3.61
CA GLN A 860 40.67 43.81 -2.96
C GLN A 860 41.65 44.30 -4.01
N SER A 861 41.45 45.57 -4.37
CA SER A 861 42.45 46.38 -5.05
C SER A 861 43.77 46.28 -4.29
N MET A 862 44.85 45.90 -4.97
CA MET A 862 46.19 45.93 -4.42
C MET A 862 46.53 47.37 -4.00
N ILE A 863 46.53 47.60 -2.70
CA ILE A 863 47.19 48.76 -2.10
C ILE A 863 48.69 48.53 -2.21
N THR A 864 49.33 49.24 -3.14
CA THR A 864 50.76 49.54 -3.07
C THR A 864 50.95 50.83 -2.29
N ALA A 865 51.89 50.82 -1.35
CA ALA A 865 52.41 52.00 -0.66
C ALA A 865 53.94 51.86 -0.56
N PRO A 866 54.70 52.91 -0.24
CA PRO A 866 54.76 54.24 -0.87
C PRO A 866 56.20 54.53 -1.38
N GLY A 867 56.35 55.46 -2.33
CA GLY A 867 57.66 55.88 -2.81
C GLY A 867 57.65 57.29 -3.41
N GLY A 868 58.06 58.25 -2.58
CA GLY A 868 58.84 59.48 -2.87
C GLY A 868 58.56 60.35 -4.10
N ASP A 869 58.13 61.58 -3.81
CA ASP A 869 58.62 62.88 -4.33
C ASP A 869 58.80 63.10 -5.84
N ASP A 870 57.97 63.99 -6.42
CA ASP A 870 58.31 65.40 -6.69
C ASP A 870 57.33 66.04 -7.70
N GLY A 871 56.98 67.31 -7.48
CA GLY A 871 56.65 68.23 -8.57
C GLY A 871 55.21 68.77 -8.65
N ALA A 872 55.07 70.05 -8.34
CA ALA A 872 53.86 70.88 -8.38
C ALA A 872 53.27 71.12 -9.79
N SER A 873 51.94 71.34 -9.87
CA SER A 873 51.30 72.62 -10.26
C SER A 873 49.85 72.44 -10.78
N ASP A 874 48.95 73.29 -10.25
CA ASP A 874 47.78 73.93 -10.88
C ASP A 874 46.52 73.12 -11.32
N SER A 875 45.48 73.23 -10.47
CA SER A 875 44.17 73.89 -10.72
C SER A 875 43.24 73.53 -11.92
N PRO A 876 41.91 73.76 -11.79
CA PRO A 876 40.89 72.77 -12.15
C PRO A 876 40.07 73.12 -13.41
N PHE A 877 39.39 72.12 -13.99
CA PHE A 877 38.23 72.36 -14.86
C PHE A 877 37.02 71.50 -14.48
N VAL A 878 35.93 72.22 -14.23
CA VAL A 878 34.56 71.81 -13.99
C VAL A 878 33.83 71.78 -15.34
N SER A 879 33.01 70.75 -15.62
CA SER A 879 31.65 70.90 -16.20
C SER A 879 30.93 69.58 -16.47
N PRO A 880 29.58 69.60 -16.56
CA PRO A 880 28.73 68.56 -15.98
C PRO A 880 28.05 67.63 -17.01
N VAL A 881 27.67 66.44 -16.54
CA VAL A 881 26.80 65.49 -17.25
C VAL A 881 25.33 65.76 -16.88
N PRO A 882 24.40 65.85 -17.85
CA PRO A 882 22.99 66.14 -17.58
C PRO A 882 22.16 64.89 -17.27
N THR A 883 21.24 65.06 -16.32
CA THR A 883 20.20 64.14 -15.87
C THR A 883 19.07 63.98 -16.92
N PRO A 884 18.51 62.78 -17.16
CA PRO A 884 17.25 62.62 -17.87
C PRO A 884 16.05 62.54 -16.90
N THR A 885 15.02 63.36 -17.17
CA THR A 885 13.69 63.33 -16.54
C THR A 885 12.73 62.47 -17.40
N PRO A 886 11.76 61.73 -16.82
CA PRO A 886 11.06 60.63 -17.51
C PRO A 886 9.83 61.08 -18.31
N ALA A 887 9.62 60.43 -19.46
CA ALA A 887 8.41 60.56 -20.27
C ALA A 887 7.41 59.43 -19.96
N LYS A 888 6.15 59.82 -19.76
CA LYS A 888 4.97 58.96 -19.54
C LYS A 888 4.39 58.42 -20.85
N LYS A 889 3.62 57.32 -20.71
CA LYS A 889 2.51 56.79 -21.56
C LYS A 889 2.97 56.06 -22.85
N LYS A 890 2.44 54.87 -23.20
CA LYS A 890 1.01 54.52 -23.34
C LYS A 890 0.76 53.00 -23.34
N VAL A 891 -0.43 52.64 -22.86
CA VAL A 891 -1.14 51.36 -22.98
C VAL A 891 -1.43 51.01 -24.45
N ARG A 892 -1.13 49.78 -24.84
CA ARG A 892 -2.02 48.89 -25.61
C ARG A 892 -1.62 47.44 -25.39
#